data_AF-A0A7W9NMB0-F1
#
_entry.id   AF-A0A7W9NMB0-F1
#
_cell.length_a   1.000
_cell.length_b   1.000
_cell.length_c   1.000
_cell.angle_alpha   90.00
_cell.angle_beta   90.00
_cell.angle_gamma   90.00
#
_symmetry.space_group_name_H-M   'P 1'
#
loop_
_entity.id
_entity.type
_entity.pdbx_description
1 polymer ?
#
loop_
_entity_poly.entity_id
_entity_poly.type
_entity_poly.pdbx_seq_one_letter_code
_entity_poly.pdbx_strand_id
1 'polypeptide(L)'
;MFRRFLRVVAVGVLLAAVAVVAPAAAATAGAAAPTRIMALGDSITGSPGCWRALLWKHLQDTGHTNIDFVGTLPAPGCGFSYDGENEGHGGFLATGIVRDNQLPGWLSATRPDIVLMHLGTNDVWNNIPATTILDAYTTLLSQMRASNPATKLVVAKIIPMNPSGCSACGQRVVDLNNAIPGWAQAHSTAASPITVVDQWTGFDTATDTSDGVHPNSTTGIQKMEARWYPALVAALPGDGPTPAAGLHVDGTRIVEGNGATFVMRGVNHAYVWYPSQNSSFANIKSFGANTVRVVLGSGQRWGPTSAAEVSNIISLCKQNRLICVLEAHDTTGYGEQSGAATLDQAASYWISVASALKGQENYVVINLGNEPFGNNQQVSATWASATSNAVARLRAAGLQHLLMADAPMWGQDWQNIMRDGAASVLSADPLHNTVFSIHMYGVYDTAAEINAYFDAFQTAGLPLVVGEFGSMHTDGNPDEDTIMAQAQARGLGYIGWSWSGNSSDVAYLDMTNGFDPASLTPWGERFLNGPNGVKQTSKEATVYGGGSGEDTQPPSTPDTPTVSAVTSTSVKLTWTASTDNVGVTGYDILRAPGASGGTFSPVGSSATTTFTDTGLSASTTYRYQVRAHDAAGNSSGSSGTATATTSAGGGTGTCKVTYSASNWGGGNGFTANVTITNTGTSTVNGWTLAFSYAAGQQITMPGWGATYTQSGGNVTATNLTWNGTLAPNASTGIGFNGTFSGSNPAPSSFSLNGSTCTTA
;
A
#
# COMPACT_ATOMS: atom_id res chain seq x y z
N MET A 1 85.65 -0.88 40.06
CA MET A 1 86.26 0.12 39.14
C MET A 1 85.15 0.93 38.49
N PHE A 2 85.32 2.25 38.40
CA PHE A 2 84.58 3.24 37.57
C PHE A 2 83.04 3.31 37.59
N ARG A 3 82.52 4.46 37.12
CA ARG A 3 81.17 5.03 37.38
C ARG A 3 80.57 5.60 36.08
N ARG A 4 79.23 5.75 36.05
CA ARG A 4 78.44 6.83 35.34
C ARG A 4 78.36 6.78 33.79
N PHE A 5 77.33 7.31 33.07
CA PHE A 5 75.91 7.69 33.33
C PHE A 5 75.20 8.12 31.99
N LEU A 6 73.89 7.83 31.82
CA LEU A 6 72.81 8.69 31.23
C LEU A 6 72.58 8.99 29.69
N ARG A 7 71.27 9.03 29.31
CA ARG A 7 70.54 9.75 28.18
C ARG A 7 70.52 9.12 26.74
N VAL A 8 69.51 9.29 25.84
CA VAL A 8 68.10 9.83 25.82
C VAL A 8 67.31 9.28 24.58
N VAL A 9 65.99 9.57 24.45
CA VAL A 9 64.93 9.01 23.56
C VAL A 9 64.68 9.80 22.23
N ALA A 10 64.15 9.16 21.15
CA ALA A 10 62.97 9.58 20.31
C ALA A 10 63.00 9.28 18.77
N VAL A 11 61.89 8.71 18.23
CA VAL A 11 61.18 8.93 16.91
C VAL A 11 61.99 8.98 15.57
N GLY A 12 61.55 8.49 14.39
CA GLY A 12 60.34 7.77 13.93
C GLY A 12 59.96 8.11 12.47
N VAL A 13 59.25 7.20 11.76
CA VAL A 13 58.65 7.35 10.39
C VAL A 13 59.70 7.61 9.26
N LEU A 14 59.53 7.45 7.92
CA LEU A 14 58.47 7.07 6.95
C LEU A 14 58.97 6.01 5.94
N LEU A 15 58.06 5.33 5.22
CA LEU A 15 58.31 4.68 3.91
C LEU A 15 57.00 4.69 3.10
N ALA A 16 57.02 5.17 1.86
CA ALA A 16 55.83 5.38 1.04
C ALA A 16 55.44 4.13 0.23
N ALA A 17 54.18 3.71 0.32
CA ALA A 17 53.59 2.67 -0.51
C ALA A 17 52.56 3.27 -1.47
N VAL A 18 52.77 3.10 -2.77
CA VAL A 18 51.81 3.50 -3.81
C VAL A 18 50.76 2.40 -3.94
N ALA A 19 49.53 2.69 -3.53
CA ALA A 19 48.39 1.79 -3.73
C ALA A 19 47.89 1.88 -5.18
N VAL A 20 48.20 0.87 -5.99
CA VAL A 20 47.51 0.67 -7.27
C VAL A 20 46.15 0.04 -6.95
N VAL A 21 45.11 0.87 -6.94
CA VAL A 21 43.72 0.38 -6.85
C VAL A 21 43.37 -0.25 -8.20
N ALA A 22 43.46 -1.58 -8.27
CA ALA A 22 42.80 -2.31 -9.33
C ALA A 22 41.27 -2.08 -9.19
N PRO A 23 40.53 -1.79 -10.28
CA PRO A 23 39.08 -1.74 -10.20
C PRO A 23 38.59 -3.13 -9.78
N ALA A 24 37.78 -3.18 -8.73
CA ALA A 24 37.12 -4.41 -8.34
C ALA A 24 36.28 -4.88 -9.53
N ALA A 25 36.65 -6.03 -10.11
CA ALA A 25 35.80 -6.69 -11.07
C ALA A 25 34.47 -6.97 -10.35
N ALA A 26 33.38 -6.35 -10.82
CA ALA A 26 32.06 -6.63 -10.31
C ALA A 26 31.83 -8.14 -10.50
N ALA A 27 31.70 -8.86 -9.39
CA ALA A 27 31.32 -10.26 -9.45
C ALA A 27 29.93 -10.30 -10.07
N THR A 28 29.84 -10.77 -11.31
CA THR A 28 28.57 -11.13 -11.92
C THR A 28 27.92 -12.15 -11.00
N ALA A 29 26.75 -11.82 -10.44
CA ALA A 29 25.97 -12.78 -9.69
C ALA A 29 25.74 -13.99 -10.61
N GLY A 30 26.26 -15.16 -10.22
CA GLY A 30 25.95 -16.40 -10.93
C GLY A 30 24.46 -16.65 -10.85
N ALA A 31 23.85 -17.14 -11.93
CA ALA A 31 22.46 -17.53 -11.92
C ALA A 31 22.20 -18.51 -10.77
N ALA A 32 21.09 -18.33 -10.04
CA ALA A 32 20.69 -19.25 -8.99
C ALA A 32 20.50 -20.65 -9.59
N ALA A 33 20.93 -21.68 -8.86
CA ALA A 33 20.74 -23.06 -9.31
C ALA A 33 19.23 -23.36 -9.51
N PRO A 34 18.85 -24.16 -10.53
CA PRO A 34 17.46 -24.46 -10.79
C PRO A 34 16.84 -25.25 -9.63
N THR A 35 15.55 -25.01 -9.38
CA THR A 35 14.79 -25.68 -8.33
C THR A 35 14.56 -27.14 -8.70
N ARG A 36 14.96 -28.06 -7.84
CA ARG A 36 14.96 -29.51 -8.12
C ARG A 36 13.63 -30.14 -7.69
N ILE A 37 12.86 -30.67 -8.64
CA ILE A 37 11.48 -31.16 -8.46
C ILE A 37 11.43 -32.66 -8.68
N MET A 38 11.27 -33.46 -7.62
CA MET A 38 11.07 -34.91 -7.74
C MET A 38 9.58 -35.23 -7.84
N ALA A 39 9.17 -35.89 -8.92
CA ALA A 39 7.88 -36.58 -8.97
C ALA A 39 8.04 -38.01 -8.40
N LEU A 40 7.50 -38.24 -7.21
CA LEU A 40 7.55 -39.51 -6.48
C LEU A 40 6.18 -40.19 -6.50
N GLY A 41 6.13 -41.46 -6.90
CA GLY A 41 4.86 -42.16 -6.92
C GLY A 41 4.89 -43.58 -7.44
N ASP A 42 3.69 -44.09 -7.67
CA ASP A 42 3.48 -45.40 -8.29
C ASP A 42 3.29 -45.29 -9.81
N SER A 43 2.54 -46.21 -10.44
CA SER A 43 2.42 -46.31 -11.89
C SER A 43 1.81 -45.07 -12.53
N ILE A 44 0.93 -44.34 -11.85
CA ILE A 44 0.33 -43.08 -12.34
C ILE A 44 1.40 -41.98 -12.50
N THR A 45 2.45 -42.01 -11.69
CA THR A 45 3.60 -41.11 -11.84
C THR A 45 4.55 -41.58 -12.94
N GLY A 46 4.74 -42.89 -13.07
CA GLY A 46 5.72 -43.49 -13.98
C GLY A 46 5.28 -43.64 -15.44
N SER A 47 4.06 -44.09 -15.72
CA SER A 47 3.65 -44.52 -17.06
C SER A 47 2.16 -44.28 -17.37
N PRO A 48 1.82 -43.60 -18.50
CA PRO A 48 2.73 -42.89 -19.40
C PRO A 48 3.31 -41.61 -18.76
N GLY A 49 2.81 -41.17 -17.60
CA GLY A 49 3.36 -40.04 -16.83
C GLY A 49 3.23 -38.66 -17.49
N CYS A 50 2.58 -38.54 -18.67
CA CYS A 50 2.60 -37.32 -19.49
C CYS A 50 1.90 -36.09 -18.88
N TRP A 51 1.21 -36.22 -17.74
CA TRP A 51 0.83 -35.06 -16.93
C TRP A 51 2.06 -34.27 -16.46
N ARG A 52 3.22 -34.92 -16.26
CA ARG A 52 4.50 -34.27 -15.96
C ARG A 52 5.05 -33.51 -17.17
N ALA A 53 4.88 -34.06 -18.38
CA ALA A 53 5.27 -33.39 -19.61
C ALA A 53 4.44 -32.11 -19.84
N LEU A 54 3.12 -32.19 -19.66
CA LEU A 54 2.25 -31.01 -19.72
C LEU A 54 2.57 -30.01 -18.61
N LEU A 55 2.80 -30.48 -17.38
CA LEU A 55 3.13 -29.63 -16.22
C LEU A 55 4.43 -28.86 -16.44
N TRP A 56 5.49 -29.55 -16.88
CA TRP A 56 6.74 -28.90 -17.29
C TRP A 56 6.50 -27.88 -18.40
N LYS A 57 5.76 -28.25 -19.45
CA LYS A 57 5.46 -27.32 -20.55
C LYS A 57 4.72 -26.08 -20.05
N HIS A 58 3.72 -26.24 -19.18
CA HIS A 58 2.95 -25.14 -18.63
C HIS A 58 3.84 -24.19 -17.81
N LEU A 59 4.70 -24.74 -16.94
CA LEU A 59 5.70 -23.97 -16.17
C LEU A 59 6.66 -23.19 -17.09
N GLN A 60 7.15 -23.80 -18.17
CA GLN A 60 8.01 -23.12 -19.14
C GLN A 60 7.25 -22.01 -19.89
N ASP A 61 6.01 -22.28 -20.32
CA ASP A 61 5.17 -21.32 -21.05
C ASP A 61 4.78 -20.10 -20.18
N THR A 62 4.71 -20.26 -18.86
CA THR A 62 4.39 -19.18 -17.89
C THR A 62 5.61 -18.54 -17.23
N GLY A 63 6.83 -18.93 -17.63
CA GLY A 63 8.07 -18.25 -17.25
C GLY A 63 8.81 -18.84 -16.04
N HIS A 64 8.35 -19.95 -15.48
CA HIS A 64 9.04 -20.68 -14.40
C HIS A 64 10.20 -21.54 -14.96
N THR A 65 11.13 -20.91 -15.70
CA THR A 65 12.14 -21.63 -16.49
C THR A 65 13.38 -22.05 -15.71
N ASN A 66 13.50 -21.69 -14.43
CA ASN A 66 14.65 -22.05 -13.57
C ASN A 66 14.35 -23.27 -12.69
N ILE A 67 13.91 -24.35 -13.33
CA ILE A 67 13.50 -25.62 -12.71
C ILE A 67 14.24 -26.80 -13.35
N ASP A 68 14.32 -27.90 -12.61
CA ASP A 68 14.97 -29.16 -12.98
C ASP A 68 14.12 -30.30 -12.41
N PHE A 69 13.46 -31.11 -13.25
CA PHE A 69 12.77 -32.32 -12.80
C PHE A 69 13.81 -33.41 -12.53
N VAL A 70 13.70 -34.09 -11.40
CA VAL A 70 14.77 -34.99 -10.91
C VAL A 70 14.25 -36.35 -10.48
N GLY A 71 15.04 -37.38 -10.80
CA GLY A 71 14.73 -38.77 -10.52
C GLY A 71 15.79 -39.70 -11.11
N THR A 72 15.76 -40.96 -10.71
CA THR A 72 16.61 -42.03 -11.24
C THR A 72 15.99 -42.74 -12.46
N LEU A 73 14.70 -42.52 -12.74
CA LEU A 73 14.04 -42.96 -13.96
C LEU A 73 14.02 -41.83 -15.01
N PRO A 74 14.30 -42.15 -16.30
CA PRO A 74 14.28 -41.16 -17.37
C PRO A 74 12.85 -40.71 -17.72
N ALA A 75 12.75 -39.59 -18.46
CA ALA A 75 11.51 -39.09 -19.01
C ALA A 75 10.85 -40.07 -20.04
N PRO A 76 9.60 -40.49 -19.84
CA PRO A 76 8.83 -41.22 -20.86
C PRO A 76 8.54 -40.37 -22.10
N GLY A 77 8.34 -41.00 -23.26
CA GLY A 77 8.02 -40.29 -24.51
C GLY A 77 6.56 -39.79 -24.56
N CYS A 78 6.36 -38.46 -24.59
CA CYS A 78 5.05 -37.81 -24.55
C CYS A 78 4.72 -36.92 -25.77
N GLY A 79 5.40 -37.15 -26.90
CA GLY A 79 5.15 -36.45 -28.18
C GLY A 79 5.91 -35.12 -28.36
N PHE A 80 6.61 -34.64 -27.34
CA PHE A 80 7.54 -33.51 -27.40
C PHE A 80 8.71 -33.71 -26.42
N SER A 81 9.77 -32.90 -26.56
CA SER A 81 10.91 -32.91 -25.62
C SER A 81 10.57 -32.09 -24.38
N TYR A 82 10.83 -32.66 -23.21
CA TYR A 82 10.65 -32.03 -21.90
C TYR A 82 11.67 -32.60 -20.92
N ASP A 83 11.88 -31.89 -19.81
CA ASP A 83 12.62 -32.39 -18.65
C ASP A 83 11.63 -33.12 -17.72
N GLY A 84 11.94 -34.38 -17.39
CA GLY A 84 10.92 -35.36 -17.02
C GLY A 84 11.42 -36.54 -16.18
N GLU A 85 12.58 -36.41 -15.57
CA GLU A 85 13.15 -37.38 -14.67
C GLU A 85 12.24 -37.56 -13.43
N ASN A 86 12.16 -38.78 -12.90
CA ASN A 86 11.16 -39.12 -11.87
C ASN A 86 11.50 -40.35 -11.03
N GLU A 87 10.70 -40.55 -9.99
CA GLU A 87 10.63 -41.75 -9.15
C GLU A 87 9.20 -42.34 -9.20
N GLY A 88 8.67 -42.55 -10.41
CA GLY A 88 7.38 -43.18 -10.66
C GLY A 88 7.50 -44.69 -10.90
N HIS A 89 7.29 -45.50 -9.86
CA HIS A 89 7.58 -46.94 -9.89
C HIS A 89 6.32 -47.80 -10.02
N GLY A 90 6.16 -48.45 -11.17
CA GLY A 90 5.01 -49.33 -11.42
C GLY A 90 4.93 -50.50 -10.45
N GLY A 91 3.76 -50.70 -9.83
CA GLY A 91 3.52 -51.76 -8.86
C GLY A 91 4.13 -51.53 -7.46
N PHE A 92 4.81 -50.41 -7.21
CA PHE A 92 5.37 -50.11 -5.89
C PHE A 92 4.29 -49.60 -4.93
N LEU A 93 4.48 -49.90 -3.64
CA LEU A 93 3.62 -49.46 -2.55
C LEU A 93 4.38 -48.45 -1.69
N ALA A 94 3.71 -47.45 -1.11
CA ALA A 94 4.27 -46.55 -0.09
C ALA A 94 4.87 -47.34 1.07
N THR A 95 4.11 -48.34 1.55
CA THR A 95 4.55 -49.28 2.59
C THR A 95 5.73 -50.13 2.15
N GLY A 96 5.84 -50.46 0.85
CA GLY A 96 6.96 -51.18 0.26
C GLY A 96 8.25 -50.33 0.22
N ILE A 97 8.15 -49.09 -0.26
CA ILE A 97 9.27 -48.13 -0.33
C ILE A 97 9.89 -47.91 1.06
N VAL A 98 9.04 -47.84 2.10
CA VAL A 98 9.49 -47.76 3.50
C VAL A 98 10.12 -49.07 3.98
N ARG A 99 9.46 -50.22 3.78
CA ARG A 99 9.97 -51.55 4.17
C ARG A 99 11.36 -51.82 3.60
N ASP A 100 11.55 -51.48 2.33
CA ASP A 100 12.78 -51.75 1.58
C ASP A 100 13.76 -50.57 1.62
N ASN A 101 13.43 -49.50 2.37
CA ASN A 101 14.24 -48.30 2.61
C ASN A 101 14.83 -47.67 1.33
N GLN A 102 14.00 -47.51 0.29
CA GLN A 102 14.47 -47.12 -1.05
C GLN A 102 14.70 -45.61 -1.20
N LEU A 103 13.79 -44.79 -0.63
CA LEU A 103 13.78 -43.34 -0.81
C LEU A 103 15.09 -42.61 -0.46
N PRO A 104 15.84 -42.96 0.63
CA PRO A 104 17.13 -42.32 0.92
C PRO A 104 18.17 -42.43 -0.20
N GLY A 105 18.14 -43.51 -0.99
CA GLY A 105 19.01 -43.67 -2.16
C GLY A 105 18.67 -42.69 -3.27
N TRP A 106 17.38 -42.57 -3.60
CA TRP A 106 16.87 -41.63 -4.60
C TRP A 106 17.14 -40.17 -4.18
N LEU A 107 16.85 -39.80 -2.93
CA LEU A 107 17.11 -38.46 -2.40
C LEU A 107 18.60 -38.08 -2.47
N SER A 108 19.49 -39.02 -2.14
CA SER A 108 20.96 -38.80 -2.23
C SER A 108 21.42 -38.56 -3.68
N ALA A 109 20.89 -39.32 -4.64
CA ALA A 109 21.23 -39.20 -6.05
C ALA A 109 20.69 -37.91 -6.70
N THR A 110 19.48 -37.49 -6.32
CA THR A 110 18.70 -36.47 -7.05
C THR A 110 18.61 -35.12 -6.34
N ARG A 111 18.70 -35.12 -5.00
CA ARG A 111 18.66 -33.94 -4.10
C ARG A 111 17.52 -32.96 -4.42
N PRO A 112 16.24 -33.33 -4.26
CA PRO A 112 15.13 -32.45 -4.54
C PRO A 112 14.94 -31.35 -3.48
N ASP A 113 14.46 -30.20 -3.94
CA ASP A 113 13.92 -29.12 -3.12
C ASP A 113 12.42 -29.33 -2.88
N ILE A 114 11.71 -29.81 -3.92
CA ILE A 114 10.27 -30.06 -3.92
C ILE A 114 10.01 -31.53 -4.27
N VAL A 115 9.09 -32.17 -3.56
CA VAL A 115 8.58 -33.51 -3.91
C VAL A 115 7.09 -33.42 -4.26
N LEU A 116 6.73 -33.78 -5.48
CA LEU A 116 5.35 -34.03 -5.91
C LEU A 116 5.02 -35.50 -5.63
N MET A 117 4.13 -35.79 -4.68
CA MET A 117 3.84 -37.16 -4.25
C MET A 117 2.43 -37.60 -4.69
N HIS A 118 2.37 -38.47 -5.70
CA HIS A 118 1.17 -39.23 -6.09
C HIS A 118 1.43 -40.73 -5.88
N LEU A 119 1.13 -41.20 -4.68
CA LEU A 119 1.56 -42.49 -4.18
C LEU A 119 0.41 -43.11 -3.35
N GLY A 120 0.36 -44.44 -3.25
CA GLY A 120 -0.63 -45.13 -2.43
C GLY A 120 -1.81 -45.73 -3.21
N THR A 121 -1.84 -45.55 -4.53
CA THR A 121 -2.79 -46.21 -5.44
C THR A 121 -2.67 -47.72 -5.29
N ASN A 122 -1.44 -48.24 -5.33
CA ASN A 122 -1.19 -49.67 -5.19
C ASN A 122 -1.44 -50.18 -3.76
N ASP A 123 -1.17 -49.40 -2.71
CA ASP A 123 -1.47 -49.78 -1.33
C ASP A 123 -2.99 -49.96 -1.14
N VAL A 124 -3.78 -49.00 -1.63
CA VAL A 124 -5.25 -49.07 -1.65
C VAL A 124 -5.75 -50.31 -2.42
N TRP A 125 -5.16 -50.57 -3.59
CA TRP A 125 -5.51 -51.74 -4.40
C TRP A 125 -5.22 -53.04 -3.66
N ASN A 126 -4.09 -53.12 -2.98
CA ASN A 126 -3.66 -54.25 -2.15
C ASN A 126 -4.34 -54.32 -0.75
N ASN A 127 -5.41 -53.54 -0.52
CA ASN A 127 -6.18 -53.54 0.73
C ASN A 127 -5.35 -53.16 1.98
N ILE A 128 -4.34 -52.29 1.82
CA ILE A 128 -3.62 -51.70 2.94
C ILE A 128 -4.50 -50.60 3.57
N PRO A 129 -4.70 -50.57 4.91
CA PRO A 129 -5.47 -49.53 5.58
C PRO A 129 -4.86 -48.14 5.41
N ALA A 130 -5.71 -47.11 5.27
CA ALA A 130 -5.28 -45.71 5.13
C ALA A 130 -4.33 -45.25 6.25
N THR A 131 -4.55 -45.71 7.50
CA THR A 131 -3.64 -45.42 8.62
C THR A 131 -2.23 -45.92 8.38
N THR A 132 -2.07 -47.17 7.93
CA THR A 132 -0.76 -47.77 7.61
C THR A 132 -0.07 -47.10 6.41
N ILE A 133 -0.84 -46.58 5.45
CA ILE A 133 -0.32 -45.77 4.35
C ILE A 133 0.22 -44.43 4.88
N LEU A 134 -0.47 -43.79 5.82
CA LEU A 134 -0.03 -42.54 6.45
C LEU A 134 1.15 -42.72 7.42
N ASP A 135 1.26 -43.87 8.08
CA ASP A 135 2.48 -44.24 8.84
C ASP A 135 3.70 -44.33 7.89
N ALA A 136 3.50 -44.90 6.69
CA ALA A 136 4.52 -44.92 5.64
C ALA A 136 4.85 -43.50 5.15
N TYR A 137 3.84 -42.66 4.84
CA TYR A 137 4.07 -41.26 4.47
C TYR A 137 4.87 -40.48 5.53
N THR A 138 4.58 -40.71 6.81
CA THR A 138 5.29 -40.09 7.94
C THR A 138 6.77 -40.48 7.95
N THR A 139 7.06 -41.73 7.62
CA THR A 139 8.44 -42.25 7.50
C THR A 139 9.14 -41.66 6.27
N LEU A 140 8.47 -41.62 5.11
CA LEU A 140 9.00 -41.02 3.88
C LEU A 140 9.30 -39.53 4.06
N LEU A 141 8.38 -38.76 4.66
CA LEU A 141 8.57 -37.35 5.00
C LEU A 141 9.77 -37.13 5.95
N SER A 142 9.97 -38.04 6.90
CA SER A 142 11.12 -38.00 7.81
C SER A 142 12.44 -38.23 7.05
N GLN A 143 12.46 -39.13 6.07
CA GLN A 143 13.60 -39.35 5.18
C GLN A 143 13.86 -38.15 4.26
N MET A 144 12.81 -37.53 3.69
CA MET A 144 12.91 -36.29 2.91
C MET A 144 13.56 -35.17 3.74
N ARG A 145 13.06 -34.94 4.95
CA ARG A 145 13.58 -33.91 5.87
C ARG A 145 15.00 -34.20 6.37
N ALA A 146 15.38 -35.47 6.50
CA ALA A 146 16.76 -35.85 6.82
C ALA A 146 17.73 -35.55 5.65
N SER A 147 17.27 -35.62 4.40
CA SER A 147 18.06 -35.24 3.22
C SER A 147 18.07 -33.73 2.96
N ASN A 148 16.93 -33.06 3.17
CA ASN A 148 16.75 -31.62 2.99
C ASN A 148 15.74 -31.10 4.04
N PRO A 149 16.20 -30.47 5.14
CA PRO A 149 15.32 -29.95 6.19
C PRO A 149 14.31 -28.89 5.73
N ALA A 150 14.54 -28.28 4.56
CA ALA A 150 13.67 -27.27 3.96
C ALA A 150 12.81 -27.82 2.81
N THR A 151 12.77 -29.14 2.63
CA THR A 151 12.00 -29.78 1.54
C THR A 151 10.52 -29.43 1.60
N LYS A 152 9.94 -29.08 0.45
CA LYS A 152 8.51 -28.80 0.30
C LYS A 152 7.81 -30.04 -0.27
N LEU A 153 6.79 -30.54 0.43
CA LEU A 153 6.02 -31.69 -0.03
C LEU A 153 4.68 -31.22 -0.62
N VAL A 154 4.42 -31.55 -1.88
CA VAL A 154 3.11 -31.34 -2.51
C VAL A 154 2.49 -32.71 -2.71
N VAL A 155 1.52 -33.08 -1.88
CA VAL A 155 0.94 -34.43 -1.82
C VAL A 155 -0.46 -34.46 -2.42
N ALA A 156 -0.74 -35.45 -3.27
CA ALA A 156 -2.07 -35.66 -3.81
C ALA A 156 -3.00 -36.35 -2.80
N LYS A 157 -4.25 -35.87 -2.69
CA LYS A 157 -5.37 -36.80 -2.65
C LYS A 157 -5.37 -37.52 -4.00
N ILE A 158 -5.18 -38.83 -4.02
CA ILE A 158 -5.00 -39.58 -5.28
C ILE A 158 -6.28 -39.60 -6.12
N ILE A 159 -6.14 -39.78 -7.43
CA ILE A 159 -7.27 -39.84 -8.37
C ILE A 159 -8.21 -41.01 -8.02
N PRO A 160 -9.49 -40.96 -8.41
CA PRO A 160 -10.40 -42.09 -8.25
C PRO A 160 -9.92 -43.29 -9.05
N MET A 161 -10.22 -44.49 -8.55
CA MET A 161 -9.92 -45.73 -9.27
C MET A 161 -11.11 -46.70 -9.23
N ASN A 162 -11.31 -47.40 -10.33
CA ASN A 162 -12.30 -48.47 -10.50
C ASN A 162 -11.74 -49.61 -11.39
N PRO A 163 -10.62 -50.26 -10.99
CA PRO A 163 -10.03 -51.32 -11.79
C PRO A 163 -10.91 -52.58 -11.84
N SER A 164 -10.84 -53.29 -12.97
CA SER A 164 -11.47 -54.61 -13.13
C SER A 164 -11.00 -55.57 -12.03
N GLY A 165 -11.93 -56.01 -11.17
CA GLY A 165 -11.64 -56.97 -10.09
C GLY A 165 -11.50 -56.37 -8.68
N CYS A 166 -11.67 -55.05 -8.48
CA CYS A 166 -11.67 -54.45 -7.13
C CYS A 166 -12.79 -53.42 -6.93
N SER A 167 -14.02 -53.89 -6.67
CA SER A 167 -15.17 -53.03 -6.36
C SER A 167 -14.99 -52.20 -5.07
N ALA A 168 -14.16 -52.64 -4.14
CA ALA A 168 -13.87 -51.91 -2.90
C ALA A 168 -12.82 -50.79 -3.06
N CYS A 169 -12.09 -50.75 -4.18
CA CYS A 169 -10.94 -49.84 -4.33
C CYS A 169 -11.37 -48.37 -4.32
N GLY A 170 -12.47 -48.00 -4.99
CA GLY A 170 -12.98 -46.62 -4.98
C GLY A 170 -13.27 -46.08 -3.58
N GLN A 171 -13.89 -46.89 -2.71
CA GLN A 171 -14.16 -46.48 -1.32
C GLN A 171 -12.86 -46.36 -0.50
N ARG A 172 -11.92 -47.29 -0.66
CA ARG A 172 -10.63 -47.21 0.03
C ARG A 172 -9.80 -45.98 -0.37
N VAL A 173 -9.94 -45.50 -1.61
CA VAL A 173 -9.36 -44.20 -2.01
C VAL A 173 -10.04 -43.06 -1.26
N VAL A 174 -11.38 -43.05 -1.13
CA VAL A 174 -12.10 -42.05 -0.32
C VAL A 174 -11.59 -42.06 1.12
N ASP A 175 -11.40 -43.24 1.72
CA ASP A 175 -10.91 -43.39 3.09
C ASP A 175 -9.50 -42.79 3.26
N LEU A 176 -8.58 -43.02 2.31
CA LEU A 176 -7.24 -42.42 2.29
C LEU A 176 -7.30 -40.91 2.05
N ASN A 177 -8.06 -40.45 1.05
CA ASN A 177 -8.16 -39.05 0.66
C ASN A 177 -8.83 -38.17 1.73
N ASN A 178 -9.69 -38.75 2.57
CA ASN A 178 -10.26 -38.07 3.74
C ASN A 178 -9.24 -37.92 4.88
N ALA A 179 -8.27 -38.83 5.00
CA ALA A 179 -7.27 -38.82 6.07
C ALA A 179 -6.03 -37.95 5.73
N ILE A 180 -5.66 -37.85 4.45
CA ILE A 180 -4.49 -37.06 3.97
C ILE A 180 -4.48 -35.60 4.47
N PRO A 181 -5.58 -34.82 4.43
CA PRO A 181 -5.58 -33.42 4.90
C PRO A 181 -5.20 -33.28 6.37
N GLY A 182 -5.75 -34.13 7.24
CA GLY A 182 -5.43 -34.12 8.68
C GLY A 182 -3.99 -34.54 8.95
N TRP A 183 -3.48 -35.53 8.21
CA TRP A 183 -2.07 -35.92 8.27
C TRP A 183 -1.13 -34.79 7.83
N ALA A 184 -1.42 -34.14 6.70
CA ALA A 184 -0.61 -33.05 6.18
C ALA A 184 -0.58 -31.86 7.16
N GLN A 185 -1.74 -31.48 7.72
CA GLN A 185 -1.83 -30.43 8.73
C GLN A 185 -1.01 -30.76 9.99
N ALA A 186 -1.06 -32.01 10.47
CA ALA A 186 -0.33 -32.44 11.67
C ALA A 186 1.20 -32.48 11.49
N HIS A 187 1.71 -32.61 10.25
CA HIS A 187 3.13 -32.78 9.97
C HIS A 187 3.78 -31.58 9.24
N SER A 188 3.00 -30.62 8.74
CA SER A 188 3.50 -29.42 8.06
C SER A 188 4.26 -28.49 9.01
N THR A 189 5.35 -27.87 8.55
CA THR A 189 6.09 -26.85 9.32
C THR A 189 6.44 -25.66 8.44
N ALA A 190 6.75 -24.50 9.04
CA ALA A 190 7.15 -23.31 8.28
C ALA A 190 8.43 -23.52 7.45
N ALA A 191 9.35 -24.38 7.90
CA ALA A 191 10.58 -24.70 7.17
C ALA A 191 10.37 -25.76 6.07
N SER A 192 9.46 -26.71 6.30
CA SER A 192 9.15 -27.81 5.39
C SER A 192 7.62 -27.94 5.28
N PRO A 193 6.97 -27.07 4.48
CA PRO A 193 5.51 -27.06 4.35
C PRO A 193 5.02 -28.27 3.54
N ILE A 194 3.79 -28.69 3.87
CA ILE A 194 3.06 -29.72 3.13
C ILE A 194 1.81 -29.10 2.52
N THR A 195 1.68 -29.16 1.20
CA THR A 195 0.52 -28.69 0.42
C THR A 195 -0.28 -29.90 -0.08
N VAL A 196 -1.60 -29.91 0.11
CA VAL A 196 -2.47 -30.99 -0.38
C VAL A 196 -3.13 -30.59 -1.68
N VAL A 197 -3.02 -31.44 -2.70
CA VAL A 197 -3.63 -31.24 -4.03
C VAL A 197 -4.80 -32.20 -4.21
N ASP A 198 -5.97 -31.67 -4.57
CA ASP A 198 -7.16 -32.49 -4.83
C ASP A 198 -7.18 -32.99 -6.28
N GLN A 199 -6.65 -34.19 -6.52
CA GLN A 199 -6.77 -34.88 -7.80
C GLN A 199 -8.06 -35.70 -7.93
N TRP A 200 -8.88 -35.77 -6.87
CA TRP A 200 -10.10 -36.57 -6.83
C TRP A 200 -11.31 -35.81 -7.41
N THR A 201 -11.49 -34.56 -7.00
CA THR A 201 -12.72 -33.80 -7.25
C THR A 201 -12.85 -33.38 -8.72
N GLY A 202 -13.87 -33.93 -9.39
CA GLY A 202 -14.17 -33.70 -10.81
C GLY A 202 -13.48 -34.67 -11.78
N PHE A 203 -12.85 -35.73 -11.26
CA PHE A 203 -12.23 -36.79 -12.03
C PHE A 203 -13.19 -38.00 -12.14
N ASP A 204 -13.38 -38.56 -13.33
CA ASP A 204 -14.27 -39.70 -13.59
C ASP A 204 -13.47 -40.87 -14.16
N THR A 205 -13.47 -42.00 -13.45
CA THR A 205 -12.75 -43.22 -13.87
C THR A 205 -13.14 -43.71 -15.27
N ALA A 206 -14.39 -43.52 -15.71
CA ALA A 206 -14.88 -44.04 -16.98
C ALA A 206 -14.47 -43.16 -18.17
N THR A 207 -14.34 -41.84 -18.00
CA THR A 207 -13.99 -40.91 -19.09
C THR A 207 -12.54 -40.44 -19.05
N ASP A 208 -11.89 -40.46 -17.89
CA ASP A 208 -10.56 -39.87 -17.67
C ASP A 208 -9.44 -40.90 -17.51
N THR A 209 -9.75 -42.20 -17.43
CA THR A 209 -8.75 -43.27 -17.42
C THR A 209 -8.81 -44.11 -18.70
N SER A 210 -7.81 -44.98 -18.91
CA SER A 210 -7.81 -45.99 -19.97
C SER A 210 -8.20 -47.40 -19.51
N ASP A 211 -8.08 -47.69 -18.22
CA ASP A 211 -8.23 -49.03 -17.63
C ASP A 211 -8.96 -49.04 -16.26
N GLY A 212 -9.54 -47.91 -15.87
CA GLY A 212 -10.10 -47.67 -14.55
C GLY A 212 -9.12 -47.06 -13.54
N VAL A 213 -7.84 -46.88 -13.88
CA VAL A 213 -6.79 -46.40 -12.95
C VAL A 213 -5.86 -45.38 -13.58
N HIS A 214 -5.28 -45.66 -14.76
CA HIS A 214 -4.26 -44.81 -15.37
C HIS A 214 -4.90 -43.68 -16.19
N PRO A 215 -4.53 -42.41 -15.97
CA PRO A 215 -5.13 -41.27 -16.67
C PRO A 215 -4.88 -41.36 -18.18
N ASN A 216 -5.93 -41.16 -18.97
CA ASN A 216 -5.84 -41.14 -20.43
C ASN A 216 -5.27 -39.81 -20.95
N SER A 217 -4.85 -39.81 -22.21
CA SER A 217 -4.22 -38.66 -22.87
C SER A 217 -5.19 -37.59 -23.36
N THR A 218 -6.50 -37.80 -23.24
CA THR A 218 -7.54 -36.89 -23.76
C THR A 218 -8.13 -35.96 -22.71
N THR A 219 -8.30 -36.44 -21.48
CA THR A 219 -8.89 -35.63 -20.38
C THR A 219 -8.19 -35.85 -19.04
N GLY A 220 -7.81 -37.08 -18.68
CA GLY A 220 -7.26 -37.38 -17.35
C GLY A 220 -5.91 -36.74 -17.10
N ILE A 221 -4.99 -36.82 -18.06
CA ILE A 221 -3.66 -36.21 -17.98
C ILE A 221 -3.76 -34.68 -17.84
N GLN A 222 -4.68 -34.04 -18.56
CA GLN A 222 -4.96 -32.60 -18.50
C GLN A 222 -5.53 -32.19 -17.14
N LYS A 223 -6.51 -32.94 -16.61
CA LYS A 223 -7.06 -32.70 -15.28
C LYS A 223 -5.98 -32.81 -14.19
N MET A 224 -5.11 -33.82 -14.29
CA MET A 224 -4.04 -34.01 -13.30
C MET A 224 -3.03 -32.86 -13.32
N GLU A 225 -2.61 -32.43 -14.50
CA GLU A 225 -1.69 -31.31 -14.68
C GLU A 225 -2.28 -30.01 -14.12
N ALA A 226 -3.51 -29.64 -14.51
CA ALA A 226 -4.16 -28.41 -14.09
C ALA A 226 -4.36 -28.29 -12.56
N ARG A 227 -4.39 -29.43 -11.84
CA ARG A 227 -4.40 -29.48 -10.36
C ARG A 227 -2.99 -29.39 -9.77
N TRP A 228 -1.98 -29.98 -10.41
CA TRP A 228 -0.59 -29.90 -9.95
C TRP A 228 0.02 -28.51 -10.13
N TYR A 229 -0.26 -27.85 -11.25
CA TYR A 229 0.35 -26.57 -11.64
C TYR A 229 0.28 -25.48 -10.54
N PRO A 230 -0.89 -25.03 -10.06
CA PRO A 230 -0.94 -23.93 -9.09
C PRO A 230 -0.27 -24.26 -7.76
N ALA A 231 -0.34 -25.53 -7.32
CA ALA A 231 0.28 -25.98 -6.08
C ALA A 231 1.79 -26.12 -6.17
N LEU A 232 2.32 -26.49 -7.34
CA LEU A 232 3.76 -26.50 -7.61
C LEU A 232 4.32 -25.08 -7.73
N VAL A 233 3.63 -24.19 -8.45
CA VAL A 233 4.03 -22.77 -8.56
C VAL A 233 4.12 -22.13 -7.18
N ALA A 234 3.14 -22.36 -6.30
CA ALA A 234 3.19 -21.91 -4.90
C ALA A 234 4.34 -22.53 -4.08
N ALA A 235 4.87 -23.68 -4.51
CA ALA A 235 6.02 -24.33 -3.89
C ALA A 235 7.37 -23.88 -4.47
N LEU A 236 7.45 -23.22 -5.63
CA LEU A 236 8.73 -22.73 -6.16
C LEU A 236 9.36 -21.65 -5.25
N PRO A 237 10.69 -21.60 -5.11
CA PRO A 237 11.38 -20.55 -4.37
C PRO A 237 11.53 -19.28 -5.22
N GLY A 238 10.94 -18.18 -4.79
CA GLY A 238 11.29 -16.81 -5.24
C GLY A 238 10.81 -16.40 -6.64
N ASP A 239 10.80 -17.32 -7.60
CA ASP A 239 10.33 -17.12 -8.97
C ASP A 239 8.88 -17.64 -9.14
N GLY A 240 8.01 -17.28 -8.19
CA GLY A 240 6.56 -17.32 -8.43
C GLY A 240 6.17 -16.29 -9.51
N PRO A 241 4.88 -16.14 -9.87
CA PRO A 241 4.46 -14.90 -10.52
C PRO A 241 5.00 -13.75 -9.68
N THR A 242 5.66 -12.77 -10.33
CA THR A 242 6.21 -11.59 -9.65
C THR A 242 5.16 -11.09 -8.65
N PRO A 243 5.49 -10.93 -7.35
CA PRO A 243 4.50 -10.55 -6.34
C PRO A 243 3.68 -9.40 -6.90
N ALA A 244 2.38 -9.65 -7.12
CA ALA A 244 1.59 -8.83 -8.02
C ALA A 244 1.76 -7.37 -7.61
N ALA A 245 2.20 -6.51 -8.55
CA ALA A 245 2.94 -5.29 -8.18
C ALA A 245 2.16 -4.29 -7.32
N GLY A 246 0.85 -4.52 -7.13
CA GLY A 246 0.12 -4.03 -5.96
C GLY A 246 -1.20 -4.76 -5.74
N LEU A 247 -2.31 -4.11 -6.08
CA LEU A 247 -3.65 -4.68 -5.95
C LEU A 247 -3.77 -5.96 -6.78
N HIS A 248 -4.27 -7.03 -6.16
CA HIS A 248 -4.47 -8.31 -6.83
C HIS A 248 -5.66 -9.13 -6.33
N VAL A 249 -5.98 -10.19 -7.08
CA VAL A 249 -7.00 -11.18 -6.72
C VAL A 249 -6.40 -12.29 -5.84
N ASP A 250 -7.09 -12.63 -4.76
CA ASP A 250 -6.85 -13.81 -3.92
C ASP A 250 -8.17 -14.57 -3.72
N GLY A 251 -8.42 -15.52 -4.62
CA GLY A 251 -9.70 -16.23 -4.74
C GLY A 251 -10.84 -15.28 -5.11
N THR A 252 -11.85 -15.17 -4.25
CA THR A 252 -12.99 -14.24 -4.42
C THR A 252 -12.69 -12.81 -3.95
N ARG A 253 -11.52 -12.53 -3.38
CA ARG A 253 -11.19 -11.25 -2.74
C ARG A 253 -10.25 -10.41 -3.59
N ILE A 254 -10.36 -9.09 -3.46
CA ILE A 254 -9.28 -8.16 -3.80
C ILE A 254 -8.40 -8.01 -2.55
N VAL A 255 -7.08 -8.04 -2.75
CA VAL A 255 -6.06 -7.80 -1.74
C VAL A 255 -5.06 -6.75 -2.23
N GLU A 256 -4.43 -6.03 -1.30
CA GLU A 256 -3.33 -5.09 -1.59
C GLU A 256 -1.99 -5.81 -1.75
N GLY A 257 -0.93 -5.10 -2.17
CA GLY A 257 0.40 -5.68 -2.36
C GLY A 257 1.06 -6.25 -1.09
N ASN A 258 0.48 -6.00 0.09
CA ASN A 258 0.87 -6.57 1.38
C ASN A 258 -0.04 -7.74 1.83
N GLY A 259 -1.01 -8.16 1.01
CA GLY A 259 -1.97 -9.23 1.30
C GLY A 259 -3.20 -8.81 2.12
N ALA A 260 -3.32 -7.55 2.54
CA ALA A 260 -4.51 -7.07 3.25
C ALA A 260 -5.73 -7.06 2.32
N THR A 261 -6.87 -7.58 2.78
CA THR A 261 -8.12 -7.59 1.98
C THR A 261 -8.68 -6.19 1.83
N PHE A 262 -8.90 -5.77 0.57
CA PHE A 262 -9.44 -4.47 0.23
C PHE A 262 -10.85 -4.59 -0.34
N VAL A 263 -11.80 -3.93 0.30
CA VAL A 263 -13.22 -3.96 -0.08
C VAL A 263 -13.63 -2.56 -0.52
N MET A 264 -13.93 -2.39 -1.81
CA MET A 264 -14.26 -1.08 -2.37
C MET A 264 -15.55 -0.51 -1.77
N ARG A 265 -15.48 0.74 -1.33
CA ARG A 265 -16.59 1.56 -0.83
C ARG A 265 -16.38 2.96 -1.41
N GLY A 266 -16.93 3.17 -2.61
CA GLY A 266 -16.54 4.29 -3.46
C GLY A 266 -17.68 5.00 -4.18
N VAL A 267 -17.32 6.03 -4.94
CA VAL A 267 -18.23 6.85 -5.75
C VAL A 267 -17.69 6.96 -7.17
N ASN A 268 -18.57 6.93 -8.17
CA ASN A 268 -18.24 7.24 -9.56
C ASN A 268 -18.15 8.77 -9.78
N HIS A 269 -17.10 9.24 -10.45
CA HIS A 269 -16.86 10.65 -10.77
C HIS A 269 -16.66 10.86 -12.27
N ALA A 270 -17.57 11.63 -12.87
CA ALA A 270 -17.68 11.98 -14.29
C ALA A 270 -16.57 12.92 -14.82
N TYR A 271 -15.30 12.56 -14.64
CA TYR A 271 -14.16 13.45 -14.92
C TYR A 271 -14.10 13.94 -16.37
N VAL A 272 -14.27 13.06 -17.37
CA VAL A 272 -14.16 13.44 -18.79
C VAL A 272 -15.17 14.53 -19.22
N TRP A 273 -16.33 14.60 -18.58
CA TRP A 273 -17.33 15.65 -18.83
C TRP A 273 -17.12 16.89 -17.95
N TYR A 274 -16.46 16.75 -16.80
CA TYR A 274 -16.28 17.80 -15.79
C TYR A 274 -14.82 17.92 -15.28
N PRO A 275 -13.80 18.08 -16.15
CA PRO A 275 -12.38 18.02 -15.76
C PRO A 275 -11.91 19.17 -14.85
N SER A 276 -12.74 20.19 -14.65
CA SER A 276 -12.51 21.28 -13.68
C SER A 276 -12.91 20.92 -12.24
N GLN A 277 -13.71 19.88 -12.03
CA GLN A 277 -14.30 19.53 -10.72
C GLN A 277 -13.36 18.73 -9.82
N ASN A 278 -12.06 19.07 -9.81
CA ASN A 278 -11.01 18.35 -9.07
C ASN A 278 -11.18 18.37 -7.54
N SER A 279 -11.99 19.28 -7.00
CA SER A 279 -12.43 19.25 -5.60
C SER A 279 -13.24 18.00 -5.25
N SER A 280 -13.88 17.36 -6.23
CA SER A 280 -14.69 16.15 -6.05
C SER A 280 -13.91 15.01 -5.40
N PHE A 281 -12.60 14.85 -5.68
CA PHE A 281 -11.78 13.81 -5.05
C PHE A 281 -11.67 14.00 -3.52
N ALA A 282 -11.44 15.23 -3.06
CA ALA A 282 -11.39 15.56 -1.64
C ALA A 282 -12.79 15.50 -1.00
N ASN A 283 -13.82 15.94 -1.73
CA ASN A 283 -15.20 15.92 -1.28
C ASN A 283 -15.70 14.47 -1.10
N ILE A 284 -15.52 13.59 -2.08
CA ILE A 284 -15.82 12.15 -2.01
C ILE A 284 -15.07 11.52 -0.82
N LYS A 285 -13.78 11.85 -0.64
CA LYS A 285 -13.00 11.37 0.52
C LYS A 285 -13.57 11.83 1.85
N SER A 286 -14.13 13.04 1.94
CA SER A 286 -14.70 13.56 3.20
C SER A 286 -15.91 12.75 3.71
N PHE A 287 -16.55 11.95 2.85
CA PHE A 287 -17.57 10.97 3.21
C PHE A 287 -16.99 9.59 3.58
N GLY A 288 -15.67 9.48 3.76
CA GLY A 288 -14.99 8.25 4.17
C GLY A 288 -14.70 7.28 3.03
N ALA A 289 -14.99 7.63 1.77
CA ALA A 289 -14.73 6.76 0.63
C ALA A 289 -13.26 6.28 0.59
N ASN A 290 -13.07 5.01 0.23
CA ASN A 290 -11.73 4.41 0.04
C ASN A 290 -11.37 4.28 -1.45
N THR A 291 -12.35 4.42 -2.33
CA THR A 291 -12.23 4.22 -3.78
C THR A 291 -12.96 5.34 -4.51
N VAL A 292 -12.43 5.77 -5.66
CA VAL A 292 -13.17 6.56 -6.64
C VAL A 292 -13.02 5.91 -8.01
N ARG A 293 -14.12 5.74 -8.73
CA ARG A 293 -14.11 5.30 -10.13
C ARG A 293 -14.21 6.53 -11.01
N VAL A 294 -13.24 6.71 -11.90
CA VAL A 294 -13.01 7.97 -12.63
C VAL A 294 -13.25 7.75 -14.11
N VAL A 295 -14.30 8.38 -14.62
CA VAL A 295 -14.75 8.30 -16.01
C VAL A 295 -13.76 9.01 -16.93
N LEU A 296 -13.06 8.26 -17.79
CA LEU A 296 -12.13 8.79 -18.78
C LEU A 296 -12.67 8.64 -20.21
N GLY A 297 -12.16 9.46 -21.12
CA GLY A 297 -12.42 9.29 -22.56
C GLY A 297 -11.27 8.51 -23.23
N SER A 298 -11.59 7.63 -24.18
CA SER A 298 -10.60 6.92 -25.02
C SER A 298 -10.49 7.44 -26.45
N GLY A 299 -11.31 8.43 -26.84
CA GLY A 299 -11.16 9.19 -28.09
C GLY A 299 -12.14 8.84 -29.22
N GLN A 300 -13.18 8.04 -28.96
CA GLN A 300 -14.16 7.61 -29.98
C GLN A 300 -15.49 8.39 -29.88
N ARG A 301 -15.91 8.71 -28.66
CA ARG A 301 -17.10 9.51 -28.30
C ARG A 301 -16.71 10.78 -27.57
N TRP A 302 -15.74 10.69 -26.65
CA TRP A 302 -15.22 11.83 -25.88
C TRP A 302 -13.70 11.92 -26.04
N GLY A 303 -13.12 13.09 -25.78
CA GLY A 303 -11.69 13.33 -26.01
C GLY A 303 -10.80 12.34 -25.23
N PRO A 304 -9.72 11.81 -25.83
CA PRO A 304 -8.86 10.87 -25.13
C PRO A 304 -8.19 11.57 -23.95
N THR A 305 -8.43 11.11 -22.72
CA THR A 305 -7.80 11.69 -21.53
C THR A 305 -6.31 11.41 -21.57
N SER A 306 -5.48 12.45 -21.67
CA SER A 306 -4.07 12.29 -21.96
C SER A 306 -3.29 11.63 -20.82
N ALA A 307 -2.14 11.03 -21.11
CA ALA A 307 -1.26 10.45 -20.08
C ALA A 307 -0.86 11.46 -18.97
N ALA A 308 -0.81 12.75 -19.30
CA ALA A 308 -0.56 13.82 -18.34
C ALA A 308 -1.77 14.05 -17.40
N GLU A 309 -2.99 14.04 -17.95
CA GLU A 309 -4.23 14.12 -17.16
C GLU A 309 -4.41 12.87 -16.29
N VAL A 310 -4.18 11.67 -16.83
CA VAL A 310 -4.17 10.40 -16.07
C VAL A 310 -3.19 10.48 -14.90
N SER A 311 -1.96 10.98 -15.12
CA SER A 311 -0.98 11.20 -14.04
C SER A 311 -1.47 12.17 -12.97
N ASN A 312 -2.19 13.23 -13.36
CA ASN A 312 -2.79 14.20 -12.44
C ASN A 312 -3.97 13.60 -11.65
N ILE A 313 -4.85 12.83 -12.29
CA ILE A 313 -5.96 12.10 -11.65
C ILE A 313 -5.43 11.12 -10.60
N ILE A 314 -4.42 10.33 -10.95
CA ILE A 314 -3.76 9.39 -10.02
C ILE A 314 -3.14 10.17 -8.84
N SER A 315 -2.57 11.34 -9.08
CA SER A 315 -2.04 12.21 -8.03
C SER A 315 -3.13 12.74 -7.10
N LEU A 316 -4.30 13.13 -7.63
CA LEU A 316 -5.47 13.54 -6.85
C LEU A 316 -6.04 12.38 -6.02
N CYS A 317 -6.17 11.17 -6.60
CA CYS A 317 -6.54 9.96 -5.89
C CYS A 317 -5.59 9.71 -4.69
N LYS A 318 -4.27 9.70 -4.93
CA LYS A 318 -3.25 9.43 -3.90
C LYS A 318 -3.18 10.52 -2.83
N GLN A 319 -3.29 11.79 -3.21
CA GLN A 319 -3.34 12.91 -2.26
C GLN A 319 -4.53 12.76 -1.28
N ASN A 320 -5.66 12.28 -1.77
CA ASN A 320 -6.87 12.05 -0.98
C ASN A 320 -6.98 10.62 -0.44
N ARG A 321 -5.93 9.79 -0.53
CA ARG A 321 -5.90 8.41 -0.02
C ARG A 321 -7.08 7.56 -0.53
N LEU A 322 -7.33 7.65 -1.84
CA LEU A 322 -8.31 6.87 -2.58
C LEU A 322 -7.58 5.89 -3.50
N ILE A 323 -8.11 4.66 -3.60
CA ILE A 323 -7.80 3.78 -4.73
C ILE A 323 -8.54 4.33 -5.96
N CYS A 324 -7.82 4.40 -7.07
CA CYS A 324 -8.27 5.01 -8.32
C CYS A 324 -8.69 3.89 -9.29
N VAL A 325 -9.99 3.66 -9.47
CA VAL A 325 -10.47 2.80 -10.56
C VAL A 325 -10.59 3.69 -11.78
N LEU A 326 -9.71 3.51 -12.76
CA LEU A 326 -9.75 4.27 -14.01
C LEU A 326 -10.50 3.46 -15.06
N GLU A 327 -11.49 4.06 -15.72
CA GLU A 327 -12.32 3.39 -16.72
C GLU A 327 -12.36 4.18 -18.04
N ALA A 328 -12.52 3.47 -19.17
CA ALA A 328 -12.63 4.08 -20.51
C ALA A 328 -14.10 4.06 -20.99
N HIS A 329 -14.78 5.20 -20.95
CA HIS A 329 -16.24 5.23 -20.99
C HIS A 329 -16.81 5.11 -22.41
N ASP A 330 -16.00 5.32 -23.45
CA ASP A 330 -16.46 5.33 -24.84
C ASP A 330 -17.02 3.96 -25.29
N THR A 331 -16.70 2.85 -24.61
CA THR A 331 -17.19 1.49 -24.94
C THR A 331 -18.66 1.27 -24.62
N THR A 332 -19.26 2.12 -23.78
CA THR A 332 -20.62 1.97 -23.24
C THR A 332 -21.66 1.67 -24.33
N GLY A 333 -22.24 0.48 -24.28
CA GLY A 333 -23.32 0.03 -25.16
C GLY A 333 -22.90 -0.49 -26.54
N TYR A 334 -21.63 -0.84 -26.79
CA TYR A 334 -21.17 -1.32 -28.10
C TYR A 334 -22.02 -2.47 -28.69
N GLY A 335 -22.27 -2.41 -30.00
CA GLY A 335 -23.24 -3.28 -30.70
C GLY A 335 -24.67 -2.75 -30.72
N GLU A 336 -24.98 -1.71 -29.94
CA GLU A 336 -26.28 -1.01 -29.91
C GLU A 336 -26.09 0.52 -29.99
N GLN A 337 -25.28 1.09 -29.09
CA GLN A 337 -24.98 2.52 -29.04
C GLN A 337 -24.09 2.96 -30.20
N SER A 338 -24.59 3.91 -30.99
CA SER A 338 -23.82 4.49 -32.10
C SER A 338 -22.58 5.22 -31.60
N GLY A 339 -21.44 4.98 -32.26
CA GLY A 339 -20.14 5.55 -31.89
C GLY A 339 -19.42 4.87 -30.73
N ALA A 340 -20.00 3.85 -30.09
CA ALA A 340 -19.34 3.13 -29.01
C ALA A 340 -18.06 2.42 -29.47
N ALA A 341 -17.01 2.51 -28.65
CA ALA A 341 -15.72 1.90 -28.89
C ALA A 341 -15.74 0.39 -28.65
N THR A 342 -14.84 -0.34 -29.30
CA THR A 342 -14.56 -1.74 -28.92
C THR A 342 -13.59 -1.81 -27.74
N LEU A 343 -13.59 -2.92 -27.00
CA LEU A 343 -12.54 -3.22 -26.02
C LEU A 343 -11.13 -3.25 -26.63
N ASP A 344 -11.00 -3.51 -27.93
CA ASP A 344 -9.71 -3.42 -28.65
C ASP A 344 -9.22 -1.97 -28.83
N GLN A 345 -10.16 -1.03 -29.05
CA GLN A 345 -9.88 0.40 -29.07
C GLN A 345 -9.54 0.93 -27.67
N ALA A 346 -10.31 0.53 -26.65
CA ALA A 346 -10.02 0.86 -25.26
C ALA A 346 -8.66 0.29 -24.80
N ALA A 347 -8.32 -0.94 -25.17
CA ALA A 347 -7.01 -1.52 -24.92
C ALA A 347 -5.87 -0.72 -25.59
N SER A 348 -6.11 -0.21 -26.82
CA SER A 348 -5.16 0.66 -27.52
C SER A 348 -4.96 1.99 -26.78
N TYR A 349 -6.04 2.57 -26.23
CA TYR A 349 -5.96 3.75 -25.36
C TYR A 349 -5.15 3.47 -24.08
N TRP A 350 -5.43 2.39 -23.34
CA TRP A 350 -4.68 2.03 -22.13
C TRP A 350 -3.18 1.83 -22.39
N ILE A 351 -2.82 1.21 -23.52
CA ILE A 351 -1.43 1.06 -23.96
C ILE A 351 -0.79 2.42 -24.25
N SER A 352 -1.53 3.37 -24.85
CA SER A 352 -1.03 4.72 -25.14
C SER A 352 -0.73 5.56 -23.89
N VAL A 353 -1.46 5.33 -22.79
CA VAL A 353 -1.24 6.01 -21.49
C VAL A 353 -0.46 5.16 -20.48
N ALA A 354 0.09 4.01 -20.89
CA ALA A 354 0.76 3.06 -19.99
C ALA A 354 1.95 3.64 -19.21
N SER A 355 2.57 4.72 -19.69
CA SER A 355 3.63 5.46 -18.99
C SER A 355 3.16 6.17 -17.72
N ALA A 356 1.87 6.53 -17.62
CA ALA A 356 1.26 7.09 -16.42
C ALA A 356 0.80 6.01 -15.41
N LEU A 357 0.57 4.78 -15.90
CA LEU A 357 0.01 3.68 -15.14
C LEU A 357 1.08 2.82 -14.46
N LYS A 358 2.17 2.49 -15.16
CA LYS A 358 3.23 1.60 -14.65
C LYS A 358 3.86 2.18 -13.37
N GLY A 359 4.02 1.33 -12.35
CA GLY A 359 4.47 1.74 -11.01
C GLY A 359 3.36 2.29 -10.12
N GLN A 360 2.09 2.25 -10.55
CA GLN A 360 0.92 2.68 -9.76
C GLN A 360 0.01 1.50 -9.36
N GLU A 361 0.49 0.25 -9.47
CA GLU A 361 -0.30 -0.97 -9.30
C GLU A 361 -0.88 -1.13 -7.87
N ASN A 362 -0.30 -0.48 -6.86
CA ASN A 362 -0.85 -0.42 -5.49
C ASN A 362 -2.00 0.59 -5.32
N TYR A 363 -2.18 1.50 -6.28
CA TYR A 363 -3.07 2.67 -6.17
C TYR A 363 -4.15 2.70 -7.24
N VAL A 364 -3.97 1.96 -8.34
CA VAL A 364 -4.76 2.05 -9.56
C VAL A 364 -5.27 0.69 -10.00
N VAL A 365 -6.56 0.63 -10.28
CA VAL A 365 -7.24 -0.48 -10.98
C VAL A 365 -7.58 -0.01 -12.38
N ILE A 366 -7.33 -0.83 -13.40
CA ILE A 366 -7.68 -0.50 -14.79
C ILE A 366 -8.96 -1.24 -15.16
N ASN A 367 -10.06 -0.50 -15.23
CA ASN A 367 -11.33 -1.02 -15.72
C ASN A 367 -11.36 -0.90 -17.25
N LEU A 368 -11.43 -2.04 -17.93
CA LEU A 368 -11.05 -2.17 -19.35
C LEU A 368 -11.83 -1.23 -20.28
N GLY A 369 -13.11 -1.02 -19.98
CA GLY A 369 -13.98 0.00 -20.57
C GLY A 369 -15.38 -0.14 -19.98
N ASN A 370 -16.09 0.98 -19.79
CA ASN A 370 -17.43 0.99 -19.22
C ASN A 370 -18.40 0.18 -20.07
N GLU A 371 -19.20 -0.68 -19.44
CA GLU A 371 -20.35 -1.37 -20.02
C GLU A 371 -20.17 -1.79 -21.49
N PRO A 372 -19.16 -2.60 -21.80
CA PRO A 372 -18.53 -2.61 -23.12
C PRO A 372 -19.35 -3.29 -24.24
N PHE A 373 -20.61 -3.63 -23.96
CA PHE A 373 -21.56 -4.24 -24.88
C PHE A 373 -23.00 -3.82 -24.51
N GLY A 374 -23.81 -3.47 -25.51
CA GLY A 374 -25.25 -3.21 -25.34
C GLY A 374 -26.10 -4.48 -25.35
N ASN A 375 -27.38 -4.36 -25.71
CA ASN A 375 -28.36 -5.47 -25.69
C ASN A 375 -28.33 -6.38 -26.93
N ASN A 376 -27.43 -6.13 -27.88
CA ASN A 376 -27.33 -6.93 -29.10
C ASN A 376 -26.73 -8.31 -28.79
N GLN A 377 -27.60 -9.31 -28.61
CA GLN A 377 -27.22 -10.66 -28.17
C GLN A 377 -26.08 -11.28 -29.00
N GLN A 378 -26.08 -11.11 -30.33
CA GLN A 378 -25.04 -11.66 -31.19
C GLN A 378 -23.67 -11.01 -30.97
N VAL A 379 -23.64 -9.71 -30.63
CA VAL A 379 -22.41 -8.99 -30.30
C VAL A 379 -22.00 -9.29 -28.86
N SER A 380 -22.93 -9.25 -27.91
CA SER A 380 -22.69 -9.52 -26.49
C SER A 380 -22.24 -10.95 -26.21
N ALA A 381 -22.63 -11.93 -27.02
CA ALA A 381 -22.10 -13.30 -26.94
C ALA A 381 -20.57 -13.38 -27.20
N THR A 382 -19.95 -12.32 -27.75
CA THR A 382 -18.50 -12.22 -27.94
C THR A 382 -17.76 -11.57 -26.76
N TRP A 383 -18.47 -11.17 -25.70
CA TRP A 383 -17.91 -10.49 -24.52
C TRP A 383 -16.67 -11.20 -23.97
N ALA A 384 -16.75 -12.50 -23.69
CA ALA A 384 -15.64 -13.22 -23.05
C ALA A 384 -14.38 -13.22 -23.91
N SER A 385 -14.49 -13.43 -25.23
CA SER A 385 -13.32 -13.44 -26.12
C SER A 385 -12.75 -12.05 -26.37
N ALA A 386 -13.60 -11.02 -26.48
CA ALA A 386 -13.16 -9.63 -26.60
C ALA A 386 -12.44 -9.15 -25.32
N THR A 387 -12.99 -9.46 -24.15
CA THR A 387 -12.40 -9.13 -22.85
C THR A 387 -11.07 -9.85 -22.64
N SER A 388 -11.00 -11.16 -22.89
CA SER A 388 -9.72 -11.92 -22.82
C SER A 388 -8.66 -11.37 -23.78
N ASN A 389 -9.03 -10.96 -25.00
CA ASN A 389 -8.10 -10.32 -25.94
C ASN A 389 -7.59 -8.96 -25.42
N ALA A 390 -8.46 -8.13 -24.83
CA ALA A 390 -8.06 -6.87 -24.22
C ALA A 390 -7.10 -7.08 -23.03
N VAL A 391 -7.43 -8.01 -22.13
CA VAL A 391 -6.55 -8.45 -21.02
C VAL A 391 -5.18 -8.85 -21.55
N ALA A 392 -5.13 -9.79 -22.50
CA ALA A 392 -3.87 -10.28 -23.08
C ALA A 392 -3.03 -9.15 -23.69
N ARG A 393 -3.66 -8.17 -24.36
CA ARG A 393 -2.97 -6.98 -24.90
C ARG A 393 -2.40 -6.07 -23.81
N LEU A 394 -3.13 -5.83 -22.73
CA LEU A 394 -2.63 -5.04 -21.59
C LEU A 394 -1.46 -5.75 -20.88
N ARG A 395 -1.56 -7.07 -20.67
CA ARG A 395 -0.46 -7.88 -20.12
C ARG A 395 0.77 -7.89 -21.02
N ALA A 396 0.60 -8.05 -22.34
CA ALA A 396 1.70 -7.97 -23.31
C ALA A 396 2.36 -6.58 -23.36
N ALA A 397 1.62 -5.52 -23.07
CA ALA A 397 2.17 -4.16 -22.89
C ALA A 397 2.88 -3.96 -21.53
N GLY A 398 2.86 -4.95 -20.63
CA GLY A 398 3.49 -4.93 -19.32
C GLY A 398 2.71 -4.17 -18.25
N LEU A 399 1.37 -4.14 -18.32
CA LEU A 399 0.51 -3.61 -17.27
C LEU A 399 0.15 -4.73 -16.28
N GLN A 400 0.62 -4.61 -15.03
CA GLN A 400 0.49 -5.65 -13.99
C GLN A 400 -0.64 -5.36 -12.98
N HIS A 401 -1.33 -4.22 -13.13
CA HIS A 401 -2.47 -3.78 -12.32
C HIS A 401 -3.55 -4.85 -12.18
N LEU A 402 -4.32 -4.78 -11.09
CA LEU A 402 -5.65 -5.37 -11.06
C LEU A 402 -6.45 -4.81 -12.25
N LEU A 403 -6.94 -5.70 -13.12
CA LEU A 403 -7.86 -5.34 -14.19
C LEU A 403 -9.29 -5.52 -13.70
N MET A 404 -10.22 -4.69 -14.16
CA MET A 404 -11.65 -4.81 -13.88
C MET A 404 -12.42 -4.95 -15.19
N ALA A 405 -13.22 -6.00 -15.32
CA ALA A 405 -14.03 -6.27 -16.51
C ALA A 405 -15.52 -6.08 -16.21
N ASP A 406 -16.13 -5.09 -16.84
CA ASP A 406 -17.57 -4.84 -16.74
C ASP A 406 -18.36 -5.84 -17.58
N ALA A 407 -19.57 -6.15 -17.10
CA ALA A 407 -20.48 -7.06 -17.78
C ALA A 407 -21.01 -6.50 -19.12
N PRO A 408 -21.50 -7.37 -20.02
CA PRO A 408 -22.24 -6.93 -21.19
C PRO A 408 -23.68 -6.53 -20.82
N MET A 409 -24.47 -6.13 -21.82
CA MET A 409 -25.87 -5.70 -21.66
C MET A 409 -25.99 -4.47 -20.75
N TRP A 410 -25.21 -3.42 -21.06
CA TRP A 410 -25.12 -2.19 -20.26
C TRP A 410 -24.72 -2.47 -18.81
N GLY A 411 -23.73 -3.36 -18.61
CA GLY A 411 -23.25 -3.76 -17.28
C GLY A 411 -24.22 -4.60 -16.44
N GLN A 412 -25.50 -4.71 -16.83
CA GLN A 412 -26.54 -5.38 -16.04
C GLN A 412 -26.59 -6.91 -16.22
N ASP A 413 -25.92 -7.46 -17.25
CA ASP A 413 -25.79 -8.91 -17.49
C ASP A 413 -27.09 -9.72 -17.39
N TRP A 414 -28.23 -9.19 -17.84
CA TRP A 414 -29.54 -9.85 -17.69
C TRP A 414 -29.64 -11.22 -18.39
N GLN A 415 -28.70 -11.54 -19.30
CA GLN A 415 -28.53 -12.86 -19.93
C GLN A 415 -27.50 -13.76 -19.25
N ASN A 416 -26.84 -13.31 -18.17
CA ASN A 416 -25.83 -14.04 -17.42
C ASN A 416 -24.57 -14.41 -18.25
N ILE A 417 -24.25 -13.60 -19.28
CA ILE A 417 -23.11 -13.83 -20.18
C ILE A 417 -21.78 -13.62 -19.44
N MET A 418 -21.68 -12.58 -18.60
CA MET A 418 -20.51 -12.43 -17.72
C MET A 418 -20.52 -13.51 -16.64
N ARG A 419 -21.66 -13.75 -15.96
CA ARG A 419 -21.76 -14.78 -14.91
C ARG A 419 -21.26 -16.15 -15.36
N ASP A 420 -21.63 -16.57 -16.57
CA ASP A 420 -21.29 -17.88 -17.11
C ASP A 420 -19.93 -17.87 -17.85
N GLY A 421 -19.48 -16.72 -18.34
CA GLY A 421 -18.23 -16.55 -19.09
C GLY A 421 -17.00 -16.16 -18.27
N ALA A 422 -17.18 -15.55 -17.08
CA ALA A 422 -16.13 -14.90 -16.31
C ALA A 422 -14.95 -15.81 -15.96
N ALA A 423 -15.19 -17.09 -15.62
CA ALA A 423 -14.13 -18.05 -15.35
C ALA A 423 -13.15 -18.19 -16.54
N SER A 424 -13.65 -18.17 -17.78
CA SER A 424 -12.80 -18.24 -18.98
C SER A 424 -11.95 -16.99 -19.19
N VAL A 425 -12.42 -15.82 -18.76
CA VAL A 425 -11.67 -14.56 -18.80
C VAL A 425 -10.57 -14.55 -17.75
N LEU A 426 -10.87 -14.99 -16.51
CA LEU A 426 -9.86 -15.07 -15.44
C LEU A 426 -8.78 -16.11 -15.75
N SER A 427 -9.12 -17.23 -16.40
CA SER A 427 -8.14 -18.21 -16.89
C SER A 427 -7.31 -17.70 -18.08
N ALA A 428 -7.80 -16.72 -18.85
CA ALA A 428 -7.06 -16.12 -19.95
C ALA A 428 -6.12 -14.98 -19.52
N ASP A 429 -6.27 -14.46 -18.29
CA ASP A 429 -5.29 -13.55 -17.69
C ASP A 429 -4.07 -14.35 -17.19
N PRO A 430 -2.87 -14.21 -17.79
CA PRO A 430 -1.67 -14.92 -17.33
C PRO A 430 -1.20 -14.50 -15.92
N LEU A 431 -1.74 -13.40 -15.37
CA LEU A 431 -1.49 -13.01 -13.97
C LEU A 431 -2.62 -13.45 -13.02
N HIS A 432 -3.72 -14.04 -13.55
CA HIS A 432 -4.98 -14.30 -12.83
C HIS A 432 -5.45 -13.12 -11.96
N ASN A 433 -5.22 -11.89 -12.44
CA ASN A 433 -5.41 -10.66 -11.69
C ASN A 433 -6.47 -9.76 -12.34
N THR A 434 -7.67 -10.33 -12.51
CA THR A 434 -8.84 -9.66 -13.08
C THR A 434 -10.05 -9.84 -12.16
N VAL A 435 -10.70 -8.73 -11.79
CA VAL A 435 -11.98 -8.70 -11.07
C VAL A 435 -13.15 -8.40 -12.01
N PHE A 436 -14.33 -8.96 -11.72
CA PHE A 436 -15.53 -8.72 -12.49
C PHE A 436 -16.39 -7.62 -11.86
N SER A 437 -17.07 -6.85 -12.70
CA SER A 437 -17.87 -5.69 -12.31
C SER A 437 -19.29 -5.83 -12.86
N ILE A 438 -20.27 -5.87 -11.97
CA ILE A 438 -21.70 -5.87 -12.30
C ILE A 438 -22.29 -4.48 -12.01
N HIS A 439 -23.12 -3.98 -12.91
CA HIS A 439 -23.84 -2.72 -12.72
C HIS A 439 -25.29 -3.04 -12.38
N MET A 440 -25.73 -2.67 -11.18
CA MET A 440 -27.03 -3.08 -10.64
C MET A 440 -28.04 -1.94 -10.74
N TYR A 441 -28.73 -1.88 -11.89
CA TYR A 441 -29.88 -0.99 -12.11
C TYR A 441 -31.19 -1.81 -12.10
N GLY A 442 -32.18 -1.50 -12.96
CA GLY A 442 -33.54 -2.06 -12.86
C GLY A 442 -33.67 -3.57 -13.05
N VAL A 443 -32.63 -4.27 -13.55
CA VAL A 443 -32.56 -5.73 -13.59
C VAL A 443 -32.45 -6.36 -12.18
N TYR A 444 -32.07 -5.57 -11.18
CA TYR A 444 -31.84 -6.02 -9.80
C TYR A 444 -32.78 -5.29 -8.83
N ASP A 445 -34.08 -5.31 -9.14
CA ASP A 445 -35.14 -4.70 -8.33
C ASP A 445 -35.65 -5.60 -7.19
N THR A 446 -35.19 -6.87 -7.11
CA THR A 446 -35.43 -7.73 -5.95
C THR A 446 -34.17 -8.29 -5.31
N ALA A 447 -34.27 -8.47 -3.99
CA ALA A 447 -33.33 -9.24 -3.19
C ALA A 447 -33.03 -10.66 -3.72
N ALA A 448 -33.93 -11.27 -4.49
CA ALA A 448 -33.73 -12.61 -5.05
C ALA A 448 -32.72 -12.61 -6.20
N GLU A 449 -32.82 -11.65 -7.13
CA GLU A 449 -31.87 -11.51 -8.25
C GLU A 449 -30.47 -11.15 -7.74
N ILE A 450 -30.39 -10.18 -6.81
CA ILE A 450 -29.13 -9.75 -6.20
C ILE A 450 -28.40 -10.92 -5.53
N ASN A 451 -29.11 -11.69 -4.68
CA ASN A 451 -28.51 -12.83 -4.01
C ASN A 451 -28.11 -13.92 -4.99
N ALA A 452 -28.96 -14.26 -5.97
CA ALA A 452 -28.65 -15.29 -6.96
C ALA A 452 -27.39 -14.96 -7.78
N TYR A 453 -27.19 -13.69 -8.14
CA TYR A 453 -26.00 -13.25 -8.87
C TYR A 453 -24.73 -13.29 -7.99
N PHE A 454 -24.82 -12.82 -6.74
CA PHE A 454 -23.70 -12.90 -5.79
C PHE A 454 -23.35 -14.36 -5.42
N ASP A 455 -24.34 -15.21 -5.22
CA ASP A 455 -24.16 -16.64 -4.94
C ASP A 455 -23.48 -17.36 -6.10
N ALA A 456 -23.79 -17.00 -7.35
CA ALA A 456 -23.16 -17.59 -8.53
C ALA A 456 -21.65 -17.29 -8.58
N PHE A 457 -21.24 -16.03 -8.40
CA PHE A 457 -19.82 -15.65 -8.37
C PHE A 457 -19.07 -16.28 -7.19
N GLN A 458 -19.69 -16.27 -6.00
CA GLN A 458 -19.12 -16.89 -4.81
C GLN A 458 -18.96 -18.42 -4.99
N THR A 459 -19.94 -19.10 -5.60
CA THR A 459 -19.88 -20.54 -5.89
C THR A 459 -18.83 -20.87 -6.96
N ALA A 460 -18.67 -20.00 -7.97
CA ALA A 460 -17.62 -20.13 -8.98
C ALA A 460 -16.21 -19.81 -8.45
N GLY A 461 -16.09 -19.25 -7.24
CA GLY A 461 -14.81 -18.82 -6.67
C GLY A 461 -14.22 -17.56 -7.33
N LEU A 462 -15.07 -16.73 -7.95
CA LEU A 462 -14.65 -15.57 -8.73
C LEU A 462 -14.78 -14.25 -7.94
N PRO A 463 -13.86 -13.30 -8.12
CA PRO A 463 -13.94 -11.98 -7.49
C PRO A 463 -14.97 -11.09 -8.18
N LEU A 464 -15.80 -10.40 -7.39
CA LEU A 464 -16.88 -9.52 -7.88
C LEU A 464 -16.93 -8.18 -7.14
N VAL A 465 -17.23 -7.11 -7.88
CA VAL A 465 -17.53 -5.76 -7.40
C VAL A 465 -18.85 -5.29 -8.05
N VAL A 466 -19.67 -4.54 -7.32
CA VAL A 466 -20.77 -3.76 -7.92
C VAL A 466 -20.19 -2.42 -8.39
N GLY A 467 -19.83 -2.31 -9.68
CA GLY A 467 -19.10 -1.16 -10.23
C GLY A 467 -19.95 0.11 -10.35
N GLU A 468 -21.26 -0.08 -10.54
CA GLU A 468 -22.27 0.98 -10.53
C GLU A 468 -23.59 0.45 -9.96
N PHE A 469 -24.35 1.33 -9.31
CA PHE A 469 -25.76 1.15 -8.97
C PHE A 469 -26.36 2.49 -8.52
N GLY A 470 -27.69 2.57 -8.49
CA GLY A 470 -28.47 3.71 -8.02
C GLY A 470 -29.68 3.29 -7.19
N SER A 471 -30.45 4.25 -6.66
CA SER A 471 -31.70 4.01 -5.92
C SER A 471 -32.97 4.18 -6.77
N MET A 472 -32.83 4.32 -8.09
CA MET A 472 -33.90 4.45 -9.07
C MET A 472 -33.31 4.25 -10.47
N HIS A 473 -34.05 3.69 -11.43
CA HIS A 473 -33.67 3.70 -12.83
C HIS A 473 -34.90 3.71 -13.76
N THR A 474 -34.70 3.91 -15.07
CA THR A 474 -35.80 3.98 -16.05
C THR A 474 -36.37 2.62 -16.45
N ASP A 475 -35.63 1.54 -16.19
CA ASP A 475 -36.00 0.15 -16.48
C ASP A 475 -36.48 -0.64 -15.24
N GLY A 476 -36.34 -0.08 -14.03
CA GLY A 476 -36.76 -0.69 -12.77
C GLY A 476 -36.29 0.13 -11.56
N ASN A 477 -36.72 -0.25 -10.36
CA ASN A 477 -36.29 0.39 -9.11
C ASN A 477 -35.30 -0.53 -8.38
N PRO A 478 -33.97 -0.31 -8.49
CA PRO A 478 -32.99 -1.21 -7.90
C PRO A 478 -33.18 -1.33 -6.38
N ASP A 479 -32.94 -2.51 -5.81
CA ASP A 479 -33.01 -2.73 -4.35
C ASP A 479 -31.64 -2.39 -3.72
N GLU A 480 -31.36 -1.09 -3.57
CA GLU A 480 -30.07 -0.59 -3.08
C GLU A 480 -29.78 -1.00 -1.63
N ASP A 481 -30.85 -1.21 -0.85
CA ASP A 481 -30.79 -1.74 0.52
C ASP A 481 -30.21 -3.16 0.53
N THR A 482 -30.72 -4.06 -0.31
CA THR A 482 -30.18 -5.42 -0.40
C THR A 482 -28.81 -5.45 -1.06
N ILE A 483 -28.56 -4.66 -2.13
CA ILE A 483 -27.23 -4.57 -2.77
C ILE A 483 -26.16 -4.27 -1.72
N MET A 484 -26.35 -3.21 -0.94
CA MET A 484 -25.36 -2.77 0.05
C MET A 484 -25.25 -3.71 1.24
N ALA A 485 -26.37 -4.25 1.74
CA ALA A 485 -26.37 -5.20 2.86
C ALA A 485 -25.70 -6.52 2.49
N GLN A 486 -25.98 -7.08 1.31
CA GLN A 486 -25.41 -8.36 0.87
C GLN A 486 -23.94 -8.20 0.44
N ALA A 487 -23.58 -7.10 -0.25
CA ALA A 487 -22.18 -6.80 -0.54
C ALA A 487 -21.37 -6.65 0.76
N GLN A 488 -21.92 -6.01 1.80
CA GLN A 488 -21.28 -5.93 3.11
C GLN A 488 -21.15 -7.30 3.79
N ALA A 489 -22.22 -8.11 3.81
CA ALA A 489 -22.21 -9.43 4.43
C ALA A 489 -21.23 -10.42 3.77
N ARG A 490 -21.00 -10.27 2.46
CA ARG A 490 -20.16 -11.14 1.64
C ARG A 490 -18.74 -10.60 1.40
N GLY A 491 -18.44 -9.39 1.85
CA GLY A 491 -17.14 -8.73 1.64
C GLY A 491 -16.90 -8.26 0.21
N LEU A 492 -17.96 -8.10 -0.60
CA LEU A 492 -17.88 -7.60 -1.97
C LEU A 492 -17.73 -6.08 -1.99
N GLY A 493 -17.01 -5.56 -3.00
CA GLY A 493 -16.89 -4.13 -3.24
C GLY A 493 -18.18 -3.54 -3.85
N TYR A 494 -18.44 -2.26 -3.60
CA TYR A 494 -19.46 -1.50 -4.33
C TYR A 494 -19.01 -0.04 -4.58
N ILE A 495 -19.47 0.54 -5.68
CA ILE A 495 -19.22 1.93 -6.07
C ILE A 495 -20.53 2.53 -6.61
N GLY A 496 -21.05 3.57 -5.96
CA GLY A 496 -22.35 4.15 -6.33
C GLY A 496 -22.23 5.11 -7.53
N TRP A 497 -23.26 5.17 -8.37
CA TRP A 497 -23.37 6.14 -9.47
C TRP A 497 -24.34 7.27 -9.11
N SER A 498 -23.96 8.54 -9.18
CA SER A 498 -22.60 9.10 -9.26
C SER A 498 -22.53 10.46 -8.53
N TRP A 499 -21.32 11.02 -8.36
CA TRP A 499 -21.11 12.18 -7.49
C TRP A 499 -21.99 13.39 -7.82
N SER A 500 -21.99 13.83 -9.08
CA SER A 500 -22.87 14.86 -9.66
C SER A 500 -22.67 14.96 -11.17
N GLY A 501 -23.58 15.61 -11.87
CA GLY A 501 -23.46 15.97 -13.29
C GLY A 501 -24.16 15.04 -14.27
N ASN A 502 -25.09 14.21 -13.79
CA ASN A 502 -25.96 13.43 -14.67
C ASN A 502 -26.86 14.34 -15.53
N SER A 503 -27.22 13.87 -16.73
CA SER A 503 -28.18 14.56 -17.59
C SER A 503 -29.59 14.54 -16.99
N SER A 504 -30.47 15.45 -17.43
CA SER A 504 -31.77 15.72 -16.78
C SER A 504 -32.72 14.52 -16.72
N ASP A 505 -32.54 13.53 -17.60
CA ASP A 505 -33.27 12.26 -17.68
C ASP A 505 -32.85 11.26 -16.60
N VAL A 506 -31.63 11.36 -16.08
CA VAL A 506 -31.07 10.48 -15.02
C VAL A 506 -30.53 11.28 -13.81
N ALA A 507 -30.88 12.56 -13.69
CA ALA A 507 -30.40 13.47 -12.64
C ALA A 507 -30.77 13.05 -11.20
N TYR A 508 -31.71 12.10 -11.03
CA TYR A 508 -32.00 11.49 -9.73
C TYR A 508 -30.83 10.61 -9.20
N LEU A 509 -29.85 10.27 -10.04
CA LEU A 509 -28.62 9.55 -9.67
C LEU A 509 -27.49 10.46 -9.18
N ASP A 510 -27.63 11.79 -9.23
CA ASP A 510 -26.67 12.69 -8.59
C ASP A 510 -26.70 12.47 -7.07
N MET A 511 -25.54 12.24 -6.44
CA MET A 511 -25.41 12.22 -4.97
C MET A 511 -25.38 13.64 -4.38
N THR A 512 -24.87 14.62 -5.14
CA THR A 512 -24.76 16.01 -4.73
C THR A 512 -25.39 16.94 -5.77
N ASN A 513 -26.04 18.00 -5.30
CA ASN A 513 -26.57 19.03 -6.18
C ASN A 513 -25.42 19.92 -6.67
N GLY A 514 -25.04 19.80 -7.95
CA GLY A 514 -24.06 20.69 -8.57
C GLY A 514 -22.66 20.60 -7.96
N PHE A 515 -22.21 19.38 -7.64
CA PHE A 515 -20.90 19.07 -7.03
C PHE A 515 -20.69 19.59 -5.59
N ASP A 516 -21.72 20.16 -4.94
CA ASP A 516 -21.63 20.71 -3.57
C ASP A 516 -21.76 19.61 -2.49
N PRO A 517 -20.69 19.31 -1.72
CA PRO A 517 -20.74 18.30 -0.65
C PRO A 517 -21.63 18.70 0.53
N ALA A 518 -22.02 19.97 0.65
CA ALA A 518 -22.98 20.41 1.66
C ALA A 518 -24.45 20.25 1.22
N SER A 519 -24.70 19.87 -0.03
CA SER A 519 -26.04 19.77 -0.64
C SER A 519 -26.28 18.38 -1.23
N LEU A 520 -26.43 17.38 -0.35
CA LEU A 520 -26.75 16.02 -0.75
C LEU A 520 -28.18 15.91 -1.30
N THR A 521 -28.36 15.00 -2.26
CA THR A 521 -29.68 14.52 -2.70
C THR A 521 -30.18 13.41 -1.76
N PRO A 522 -31.45 12.96 -1.88
CA PRO A 522 -31.92 11.78 -1.13
C PRO A 522 -31.07 10.53 -1.39
N TRP A 523 -30.60 10.34 -2.63
CA TRP A 523 -29.70 9.24 -2.99
C TRP A 523 -28.32 9.40 -2.34
N GLY A 524 -27.72 10.60 -2.39
CA GLY A 524 -26.45 10.88 -1.72
C GLY A 524 -26.51 10.66 -0.22
N GLU A 525 -27.58 11.09 0.43
CA GLU A 525 -27.81 10.85 1.86
C GLU A 525 -27.91 9.34 2.15
N ARG A 526 -28.72 8.60 1.37
CA ARG A 526 -28.87 7.14 1.50
C ARG A 526 -27.54 6.41 1.32
N PHE A 527 -26.79 6.70 0.26
CA PHE A 527 -25.57 5.98 -0.12
C PHE A 527 -24.38 6.30 0.80
N LEU A 528 -24.18 7.58 1.12
CA LEU A 528 -22.99 8.05 1.86
C LEU A 528 -23.16 7.91 3.37
N ASN A 529 -24.34 8.27 3.91
CA ASN A 529 -24.60 8.37 5.35
C ASN A 529 -25.52 7.26 5.88
N GLY A 530 -26.31 6.62 5.02
CA GLY A 530 -27.30 5.61 5.40
C GLY A 530 -26.72 4.23 5.77
N PRO A 531 -27.60 3.28 6.16
CA PRO A 531 -27.20 1.93 6.56
C PRO A 531 -26.41 1.20 5.48
N ASN A 532 -25.40 0.46 5.93
CA ASN A 532 -24.36 -0.18 5.11
C ASN A 532 -23.56 0.78 4.22
N GLY A 533 -23.80 2.11 4.31
CA GLY A 533 -23.24 3.16 3.46
C GLY A 533 -21.76 3.44 3.67
N VAL A 534 -21.22 4.31 2.81
CA VAL A 534 -19.78 4.58 2.72
C VAL A 534 -19.18 4.97 4.08
N LYS A 535 -19.79 5.92 4.81
CA LYS A 535 -19.29 6.32 6.14
C LYS A 535 -19.30 5.19 7.18
N GLN A 536 -20.21 4.22 7.05
CA GLN A 536 -20.35 3.14 8.03
C GLN A 536 -19.39 1.97 7.74
N THR A 537 -19.14 1.67 6.47
CA THR A 537 -18.49 0.40 6.06
C THR A 537 -17.14 0.57 5.38
N SER A 538 -16.78 1.78 4.93
CA SER A 538 -15.50 2.05 4.28
C SER A 538 -14.32 1.93 5.23
N LYS A 539 -13.26 1.26 4.76
CA LYS A 539 -11.94 1.23 5.38
C LYS A 539 -10.93 1.75 4.36
N GLU A 540 -10.09 2.70 4.76
CA GLU A 540 -9.01 3.22 3.91
C GLU A 540 -8.06 2.07 3.50
N ALA A 541 -7.48 2.14 2.30
CA ALA A 541 -6.52 1.14 1.85
C ALA A 541 -5.28 1.14 2.76
N THR A 542 -4.75 -0.04 3.07
CA THR A 542 -3.60 -0.22 3.97
C THR A 542 -2.31 0.38 3.43
N VAL A 543 -2.19 0.51 2.09
CA VAL A 543 -1.12 1.28 1.42
C VAL A 543 -1.09 2.77 1.82
N TYR A 544 -2.22 3.32 2.29
CA TYR A 544 -2.31 4.66 2.87
C TYR A 544 -2.36 4.68 4.41
N GLY A 545 -2.34 3.50 5.04
CA GLY A 545 -2.38 3.31 6.50
C GLY A 545 -3.72 2.81 7.07
N GLY A 546 -4.74 2.52 6.25
CA GLY A 546 -6.09 2.17 6.74
C GLY A 546 -6.32 0.72 7.22
N GLY A 547 -5.26 -0.02 7.54
CA GLY A 547 -5.34 -1.46 7.78
C GLY A 547 -5.74 -1.87 9.19
N SER A 548 -6.89 -2.54 9.31
CA SER A 548 -7.31 -3.19 10.55
C SER A 548 -6.55 -4.50 10.82
N GLY A 549 -5.32 -4.39 11.28
CA GLY A 549 -5.08 -4.91 12.63
C GLY A 549 -5.65 -3.89 13.61
N GLU A 550 -6.34 -4.29 14.67
CA GLU A 550 -6.56 -3.34 15.76
C GLU A 550 -5.21 -3.04 16.38
N ASP A 551 -4.64 -1.90 15.99
CA ASP A 551 -3.54 -1.32 16.72
C ASP A 551 -4.07 -0.96 18.10
N THR A 552 -3.67 -1.77 19.08
CA THR A 552 -4.05 -1.68 20.49
C THR A 552 -2.86 -1.33 21.36
N GLN A 553 -1.68 -1.19 20.75
CA GLN A 553 -0.45 -0.84 21.43
C GLN A 553 -0.34 0.69 21.40
N PRO A 554 -0.30 1.36 22.56
CA PRO A 554 -0.10 2.80 22.57
C PRO A 554 1.34 3.17 22.18
N PRO A 555 1.53 4.33 21.52
CA PRO A 555 2.85 4.88 21.24
C PRO A 555 3.75 4.94 22.46
N SER A 556 5.07 4.89 22.23
CA SER A 556 6.04 5.07 23.31
C SER A 556 5.84 6.43 24.00
N THR A 557 5.93 6.45 25.33
CA THR A 557 5.72 7.68 26.12
C THR A 557 6.78 8.71 25.76
N PRO A 558 6.43 9.95 25.35
CA PRO A 558 7.40 10.97 25.03
C PRO A 558 8.36 11.28 26.19
N ASP A 559 9.61 11.61 25.85
CA ASP A 559 10.57 12.17 26.80
C ASP A 559 10.03 13.44 27.47
N THR A 560 10.65 13.83 28.60
CA THR A 560 10.35 15.13 29.24
C THR A 560 10.59 16.27 28.24
N PRO A 561 9.57 17.08 27.91
CA PRO A 561 9.71 18.11 26.89
C PRO A 561 10.68 19.20 27.34
N THR A 562 11.48 19.70 26.41
CA THR A 562 12.38 20.83 26.63
C THR A 562 11.63 22.14 26.42
N VAL A 563 11.88 23.11 27.32
CA VAL A 563 11.27 24.45 27.33
C VAL A 563 12.23 25.43 26.67
N SER A 564 11.73 26.21 25.72
CA SER A 564 12.47 27.28 25.03
C SER A 564 11.56 28.46 24.67
N ALA A 565 12.15 29.55 24.15
CA ALA A 565 11.44 30.74 23.66
C ALA A 565 10.35 31.25 24.62
N VAL A 566 10.65 31.26 25.92
CA VAL A 566 9.73 31.71 26.98
C VAL A 566 9.60 33.23 26.89
N THR A 567 8.36 33.72 26.82
CA THR A 567 8.02 35.14 26.85
C THR A 567 7.14 35.44 28.07
N SER A 568 6.58 36.65 28.14
CA SER A 568 5.55 37.00 29.12
C SER A 568 4.19 36.31 28.88
N THR A 569 3.93 35.81 27.66
CA THR A 569 2.62 35.26 27.27
C THR A 569 2.70 33.94 26.48
N SER A 570 3.89 33.36 26.30
CA SER A 570 4.08 32.11 25.55
C SER A 570 5.25 31.27 26.03
N VAL A 571 5.19 29.96 25.75
CA VAL A 571 6.26 28.98 25.99
C VAL A 571 6.34 28.05 24.77
N LYS A 572 7.54 27.81 24.23
CA LYS A 572 7.76 26.77 23.22
C LYS A 572 8.24 25.48 23.86
N LEU A 573 7.64 24.37 23.47
CA LEU A 573 7.98 23.01 23.85
C LEU A 573 8.57 22.26 22.65
N THR A 574 9.57 21.41 22.93
CA THR A 574 10.21 20.50 21.96
C THR A 574 10.56 19.17 22.61
N TRP A 575 10.27 18.04 21.95
CA TRP A 575 10.52 16.69 22.48
C TRP A 575 11.08 15.74 21.40
N THR A 576 11.51 14.55 21.81
CA THR A 576 11.90 13.45 20.89
C THR A 576 10.64 12.83 20.29
N ALA A 577 10.68 12.39 19.03
CA ALA A 577 9.56 11.68 18.43
C ALA A 577 9.31 10.35 19.15
N SER A 578 8.06 10.08 19.50
CA SER A 578 7.60 8.76 19.93
C SER A 578 7.64 7.78 18.76
N THR A 579 7.74 6.50 19.10
CA THR A 579 7.76 5.36 18.17
C THR A 579 6.56 4.48 18.44
N ASP A 580 6.06 3.86 17.40
CA ASP A 580 4.87 3.03 17.44
C ASP A 580 4.97 1.90 16.39
N ASN A 581 4.18 0.84 16.52
CA ASN A 581 4.16 -0.30 15.59
C ASN A 581 3.41 -0.01 14.27
N VAL A 582 2.49 0.97 14.24
CA VAL A 582 1.84 1.46 13.01
C VAL A 582 2.26 2.90 12.73
N GLY A 583 2.13 3.80 13.71
CA GLY A 583 2.62 5.17 13.59
C GLY A 583 1.92 6.20 14.48
N VAL A 584 2.72 7.13 15.02
CA VAL A 584 2.25 8.27 15.82
C VAL A 584 1.69 9.35 14.89
N THR A 585 0.42 9.73 15.09
CA THR A 585 -0.26 10.76 14.28
C THR A 585 -0.19 12.14 14.92
N GLY A 586 0.00 12.22 16.24
CA GLY A 586 0.11 13.48 16.94
C GLY A 586 0.41 13.36 18.43
N TYR A 587 0.38 14.52 19.08
CA TYR A 587 0.69 14.68 20.48
C TYR A 587 -0.32 15.64 21.13
N ASP A 588 -0.83 15.28 22.31
CA ASP A 588 -1.58 16.16 23.21
C ASP A 588 -0.61 16.90 24.13
N ILE A 589 -0.79 18.21 24.27
CA ILE A 589 -0.05 19.03 25.23
C ILE A 589 -0.96 19.32 26.42
N LEU A 590 -0.54 18.90 27.60
CA LEU A 590 -1.24 19.13 28.86
C LEU A 590 -0.50 20.16 29.71
N ARG A 591 -1.24 21.08 30.33
CA ARG A 591 -0.72 22.15 31.20
C ARG A 591 -1.34 22.10 32.58
N ALA A 592 -0.54 22.31 33.62
CA ALA A 592 -0.98 22.59 34.98
C ALA A 592 -0.40 23.93 35.47
N PRO A 593 -1.14 24.73 36.25
CA PRO A 593 -0.63 25.97 36.83
C PRO A 593 0.28 25.70 38.04
N GLY A 594 1.15 26.66 38.37
CA GLY A 594 1.98 26.66 39.57
C GLY A 594 3.17 25.68 39.53
N ALA A 595 4.08 25.81 40.50
CA ALA A 595 5.23 24.93 40.64
C ALA A 595 4.90 23.53 41.21
N SER A 596 3.75 23.37 41.86
CA SER A 596 3.27 22.11 42.43
C SER A 596 1.73 22.10 42.58
N GLY A 597 1.13 20.94 42.81
CA GLY A 597 -0.33 20.76 42.94
C GLY A 597 -1.08 20.91 41.60
N GLY A 598 -2.40 21.04 41.65
CA GLY A 598 -3.25 21.28 40.47
C GLY A 598 -3.34 20.13 39.46
N THR A 599 -4.35 20.19 38.58
CA THR A 599 -4.63 19.17 37.57
C THR A 599 -4.04 19.58 36.21
N PHE A 600 -3.47 18.62 35.48
CA PHE A 600 -3.09 18.81 34.08
C PHE A 600 -4.34 18.78 33.19
N SER A 601 -4.51 19.80 32.34
CA SER A 601 -5.60 19.86 31.35
C SER A 601 -5.03 20.04 29.94
N PRO A 602 -5.64 19.47 28.88
CA PRO A 602 -5.23 19.72 27.51
C PRO A 602 -5.29 21.22 27.16
N VAL A 603 -4.28 21.71 26.43
CA VAL A 603 -4.22 23.09 25.92
C VAL A 603 -4.03 23.18 24.41
N GLY A 604 -3.82 22.05 23.75
CA GLY A 604 -3.73 21.92 22.30
C GLY A 604 -3.09 20.60 21.90
N SER A 605 -2.98 20.38 20.59
CA SER A 605 -2.29 19.23 20.01
C SER A 605 -1.27 19.68 18.95
N SER A 606 -0.36 18.78 18.57
CA SER A 606 0.59 18.98 17.47
C SER A 606 0.83 17.69 16.70
N ALA A 607 0.86 17.77 15.37
CA ALA A 607 1.30 16.67 14.50
C ALA A 607 2.84 16.58 14.37
N THR A 608 3.58 17.44 15.08
CA THR A 608 5.05 17.48 15.07
C THR A 608 5.60 17.51 16.49
N THR A 609 6.90 17.30 16.67
CA THR A 609 7.55 17.26 17.99
C THR A 609 7.80 18.64 18.61
N THR A 610 6.98 19.63 18.25
CA THR A 610 7.02 20.98 18.83
C THR A 610 5.62 21.58 18.95
N PHE A 611 5.43 22.41 19.98
CA PHE A 611 4.20 23.17 20.20
C PHE A 611 4.56 24.51 20.86
N THR A 612 3.82 25.57 20.56
CA THR A 612 3.97 26.87 21.25
C THR A 612 2.67 27.19 21.95
N ASP A 613 2.68 27.09 23.28
CA ASP A 613 1.56 27.50 24.11
C ASP A 613 1.55 29.03 24.23
N THR A 614 0.38 29.64 24.14
CA THR A 614 0.18 31.10 24.05
C THR A 614 -0.99 31.56 24.91
N GLY A 615 -1.12 32.87 25.14
CA GLY A 615 -2.15 33.43 26.03
C GLY A 615 -1.86 33.19 27.52
N LEU A 616 -0.59 32.94 27.88
CA LEU A 616 -0.16 32.75 29.25
C LEU A 616 -0.16 34.06 30.04
N SER A 617 -0.33 33.96 31.36
CA SER A 617 -0.10 35.07 32.28
C SER A 617 1.39 35.27 32.50
N ALA A 618 1.82 36.53 32.65
CA ALA A 618 3.20 36.88 32.95
C ALA A 618 3.63 36.50 34.38
N SER A 619 4.94 36.38 34.62
CA SER A 619 5.52 36.00 35.92
C SER A 619 4.89 34.73 36.55
N THR A 620 4.36 33.83 35.73
CA THR A 620 3.56 32.69 36.18
C THR A 620 4.25 31.39 35.82
N THR A 621 4.40 30.50 36.80
CA THR A 621 4.92 29.15 36.58
C THR A 621 3.83 28.23 36.04
N TYR A 622 4.16 27.51 34.98
CA TYR A 622 3.37 26.46 34.37
C TYR A 622 4.18 25.18 34.29
N ARG A 623 3.50 24.05 34.41
CA ARG A 623 4.06 22.71 34.20
C ARG A 623 3.40 22.08 32.99
N TYR A 624 4.20 21.34 32.22
CA TYR A 624 3.80 20.75 30.95
C TYR A 624 4.11 19.25 30.91
N GLN A 625 3.18 18.50 30.32
CA GLN A 625 3.37 17.12 29.91
C GLN A 625 2.92 16.97 28.45
N VAL A 626 3.49 15.99 27.76
CA VAL A 626 3.12 15.62 26.40
C VAL A 626 2.72 14.15 26.38
N ARG A 627 1.71 13.81 25.59
CA ARG A 627 1.26 12.43 25.37
C ARG A 627 1.14 12.20 23.87
N ALA A 628 1.68 11.09 23.36
CA ALA A 628 1.54 10.71 21.96
C ALA A 628 0.22 9.97 21.72
N HIS A 629 -0.35 10.10 20.52
CA HIS A 629 -1.50 9.32 20.04
C HIS A 629 -1.30 8.89 18.58
N ASP A 630 -1.96 7.80 18.20
CA ASP A 630 -1.89 7.16 16.87
C ASP A 630 -3.18 7.34 16.05
N ALA A 631 -3.30 6.62 14.94
CA ALA A 631 -4.49 6.65 14.07
C ALA A 631 -5.66 5.79 14.57
N ALA A 632 -5.40 4.80 15.44
CA ALA A 632 -6.40 3.92 16.03
C ALA A 632 -7.05 4.52 17.29
N GLY A 633 -6.44 5.57 17.86
CA GLY A 633 -6.93 6.29 19.02
C GLY A 633 -6.29 5.85 20.34
N ASN A 634 -5.25 5.02 20.33
CA ASN A 634 -4.51 4.76 21.57
C ASN A 634 -3.73 6.02 21.97
N SER A 635 -3.37 6.07 23.25
CA SER A 635 -2.64 7.19 23.83
C SER A 635 -1.56 6.67 24.77
N SER A 636 -0.36 7.24 24.66
CA SER A 636 0.77 6.89 25.52
C SER A 636 0.52 7.25 26.98
N GLY A 637 1.47 6.88 27.86
CA GLY A 637 1.61 7.58 29.14
C GLY A 637 1.91 9.07 28.93
N SER A 638 1.65 9.90 29.94
CA SER A 638 2.13 11.28 29.94
C SER A 638 3.64 11.32 30.18
N SER A 639 4.35 12.20 29.48
CA SER A 639 5.78 12.44 29.66
C SER A 639 6.15 12.83 31.10
N GLY A 640 7.45 12.84 31.40
CA GLY A 640 7.95 13.61 32.54
C GLY A 640 7.54 15.08 32.48
N THR A 641 7.45 15.74 33.64
CA THR A 641 6.94 17.12 33.74
C THR A 641 8.05 18.13 33.48
N ALA A 642 7.88 18.97 32.46
CA ALA A 642 8.68 20.18 32.28
C ALA A 642 8.08 21.36 33.06
N THR A 643 8.92 22.31 33.48
CA THR A 643 8.48 23.52 34.20
C THR A 643 8.99 24.77 33.48
N ALA A 644 8.12 25.75 33.28
CA ALA A 644 8.44 27.04 32.69
C ALA A 644 7.84 28.15 33.55
N THR A 645 8.59 29.23 33.81
CA THR A 645 8.04 30.46 34.39
C THR A 645 8.08 31.54 33.32
N THR A 646 6.92 32.06 32.93
CA THR A 646 6.83 33.15 31.97
C THR A 646 7.58 34.38 32.46
N SER A 647 8.15 35.14 31.53
CA SER A 647 8.85 36.39 31.84
C SER A 647 7.89 37.41 32.47
N ALA A 648 8.46 38.43 33.13
CA ALA A 648 7.68 39.56 33.61
C ALA A 648 6.95 40.26 32.44
N GLY A 649 5.77 40.81 32.73
CA GLY A 649 4.84 41.34 31.73
C GLY A 649 5.33 42.62 31.06
N GLY A 650 6.15 42.49 30.03
CA GLY A 650 6.46 43.53 29.04
C GLY A 650 5.97 43.07 27.67
N GLY A 651 5.05 43.82 27.06
CA GLY A 651 4.40 43.44 25.80
C GLY A 651 5.30 43.57 24.57
N THR A 652 4.73 43.22 23.41
CA THR A 652 5.26 43.56 22.09
C THR A 652 5.71 45.02 22.04
N GLY A 653 6.90 45.26 21.49
CA GLY A 653 7.71 46.46 21.69
C GLY A 653 6.97 47.75 22.07
N THR A 654 7.09 48.13 23.34
CA THR A 654 6.78 49.47 23.87
C THR A 654 7.72 50.56 23.36
N CYS A 655 8.54 50.23 22.35
CA CYS A 655 9.35 51.17 21.61
C CYS A 655 9.27 50.93 20.09
N LYS A 656 9.39 52.03 19.35
CA LYS A 656 9.69 52.06 17.92
C LYS A 656 11.03 52.73 17.71
N VAL A 657 11.87 52.18 16.84
CA VAL A 657 13.18 52.72 16.48
C VAL A 657 13.24 52.94 14.98
N THR A 658 13.63 54.16 14.60
CA THR A 658 14.00 54.49 13.21
C THR A 658 15.49 54.77 13.15
N TYR A 659 16.19 54.06 12.26
CA TYR A 659 17.63 54.15 12.06
C TYR A 659 17.92 54.62 10.64
N SER A 660 18.83 55.59 10.49
CA SER A 660 19.38 55.98 9.19
C SER A 660 20.89 56.17 9.29
N ALA A 661 21.61 55.86 8.21
CA ALA A 661 23.04 56.08 8.10
C ALA A 661 23.38 56.69 6.73
N SER A 662 24.27 57.69 6.74
CA SER A 662 24.83 58.31 5.53
C SER A 662 26.33 58.03 5.46
N ASN A 663 26.76 57.35 4.39
CA ASN A 663 28.15 56.98 4.18
C ASN A 663 28.95 58.15 3.55
N TRP A 664 30.22 58.26 3.90
CA TRP A 664 31.15 59.27 3.38
C TRP A 664 32.60 58.72 3.34
N GLY A 665 33.58 59.58 3.02
CA GLY A 665 35.01 59.24 3.10
C GLY A 665 35.54 58.26 2.06
N GLY A 666 34.76 57.92 1.03
CA GLY A 666 35.13 56.91 0.03
C GLY A 666 34.70 55.48 0.38
N GLY A 667 33.76 55.32 1.34
CA GLY A 667 33.16 54.01 1.65
C GLY A 667 33.71 53.32 2.89
N ASN A 668 34.30 54.08 3.83
CA ASN A 668 34.86 53.58 5.08
C ASN A 668 34.36 54.33 6.33
N GLY A 669 33.64 55.45 6.16
CA GLY A 669 33.04 56.26 7.24
C GLY A 669 31.54 56.42 7.05
N PHE A 670 30.80 56.58 8.15
CA PHE A 670 29.38 56.88 8.14
C PHE A 670 28.95 57.74 9.34
N THR A 671 27.81 58.39 9.18
CA THR A 671 27.10 59.12 10.23
C THR A 671 25.72 58.48 10.41
N ALA A 672 25.40 58.01 11.61
CA ALA A 672 24.12 57.39 11.94
C ALA A 672 23.27 58.27 12.86
N ASN A 673 21.97 58.28 12.59
CA ASN A 673 20.94 58.90 13.42
C ASN A 673 19.91 57.83 13.81
N VAL A 674 19.55 57.81 15.09
CA VAL A 674 18.60 56.85 15.67
C VAL A 674 17.55 57.61 16.46
N THR A 675 16.28 57.42 16.10
CA THR A 675 15.14 57.97 16.84
C THR A 675 14.49 56.85 17.63
N ILE A 676 14.40 57.01 18.94
CA ILE A 676 13.72 56.11 19.87
C ILE A 676 12.37 56.75 20.23
N THR A 677 11.26 56.07 19.96
CA THR A 677 9.91 56.48 20.34
C THR A 677 9.34 55.51 21.36
N ASN A 678 8.79 55.99 22.47
CA ASN A 678 8.03 55.18 23.42
C ASN A 678 6.62 54.92 22.85
N THR A 679 6.32 53.70 22.42
CA THR A 679 4.98 53.28 21.95
C THR A 679 4.16 52.60 23.06
N GLY A 680 4.70 52.49 24.27
CA GLY A 680 3.99 52.01 25.45
C GLY A 680 3.04 53.05 26.06
N THR A 681 2.20 52.59 26.99
CA THR A 681 1.20 53.42 27.70
C THR A 681 1.74 54.06 28.98
N SER A 682 2.98 53.77 29.38
CA SER A 682 3.64 54.31 30.57
C SER A 682 4.90 55.10 30.23
N THR A 683 5.24 56.07 31.07
CA THR A 683 6.47 56.88 30.93
C THR A 683 7.70 56.04 31.26
N VAL A 684 8.66 55.95 30.33
CA VAL A 684 9.99 55.39 30.57
C VAL A 684 10.84 56.43 31.31
N ASN A 685 11.47 56.04 32.42
CA ASN A 685 12.37 56.89 33.21
C ASN A 685 13.73 56.21 33.31
N GLY A 686 14.72 56.77 32.62
CA GLY A 686 15.98 56.09 32.31
C GLY A 686 15.78 55.12 31.14
N TRP A 687 16.60 55.25 30.11
CA TRP A 687 16.59 54.33 28.97
C TRP A 687 17.98 53.94 28.51
N THR A 688 18.07 52.69 28.07
CA THR A 688 19.25 52.08 27.46
C THR A 688 18.80 51.35 26.21
N LEU A 689 19.28 51.79 25.05
CA LEU A 689 19.06 51.16 23.76
C LEU A 689 20.22 50.20 23.47
N ALA A 690 19.93 48.94 23.14
CA ALA A 690 20.93 47.96 22.72
C ALA A 690 20.64 47.46 21.30
N PHE A 691 21.69 47.27 20.50
CA PHE A 691 21.64 46.70 19.15
C PHE A 691 23.00 46.12 18.74
N SER A 692 23.04 45.37 17.63
CA SER A 692 24.27 44.73 17.17
C SER A 692 24.53 44.97 15.68
N TYR A 693 25.79 45.26 15.34
CA TYR A 693 26.30 45.36 13.99
C TYR A 693 26.87 44.02 13.49
N ALA A 694 26.57 43.68 12.24
CA ALA A 694 26.91 42.39 11.62
C ALA A 694 28.11 42.43 10.66
N ALA A 695 28.52 43.62 10.18
CA ALA A 695 29.52 43.78 9.13
C ALA A 695 30.76 44.58 9.59
N GLY A 696 31.22 44.31 10.82
CA GLY A 696 32.45 44.89 11.37
C GLY A 696 32.38 46.40 11.68
N GLN A 697 31.18 46.99 11.73
CA GLN A 697 31.03 48.42 11.99
C GLN A 697 31.47 48.80 13.41
N GLN A 698 32.19 49.91 13.56
CA GLN A 698 32.72 50.42 14.83
C GLN A 698 32.35 51.89 15.01
N ILE A 699 31.84 52.25 16.19
CA ILE A 699 31.48 53.62 16.55
C ILE A 699 32.73 54.40 16.90
N THR A 700 32.88 55.57 16.27
CA THR A 700 33.92 56.54 16.60
C THR A 700 33.40 57.44 17.72
N MET A 701 33.91 57.24 18.93
CA MET A 701 33.49 57.99 20.11
C MET A 701 34.07 59.41 20.12
N PRO A 702 33.34 60.43 20.65
CA PRO A 702 31.99 60.33 21.22
C PRO A 702 30.87 60.46 20.17
N GLY A 703 29.72 59.83 20.46
CA GLY A 703 28.44 60.19 19.83
C GLY A 703 27.74 61.37 20.52
N TRP A 704 26.51 61.66 20.12
CA TRP A 704 25.64 62.68 20.70
C TRP A 704 24.27 62.11 21.11
N GLY A 705 23.63 62.74 22.09
CA GLY A 705 22.32 62.34 22.62
C GLY A 705 22.34 61.14 23.59
N ALA A 706 23.42 60.37 23.63
CA ALA A 706 23.63 59.24 24.55
C ALA A 706 25.09 59.11 24.98
N THR A 707 25.34 58.43 26.10
CA THR A 707 26.62 57.76 26.35
C THR A 707 26.62 56.41 25.63
N TYR A 708 27.71 56.08 24.95
CA TYR A 708 27.81 54.86 24.15
C TYR A 708 28.93 53.95 24.66
N THR A 709 28.67 52.64 24.63
CA THR A 709 29.70 51.61 24.74
C THR A 709 29.55 50.62 23.58
N GLN A 710 30.67 50.05 23.14
CA GLN A 710 30.67 48.99 22.13
C GLN A 710 31.66 47.89 22.53
N SER A 711 31.25 46.64 22.33
CA SER A 711 32.11 45.47 22.48
C SER A 711 31.87 44.50 21.32
N GLY A 712 32.86 44.35 20.44
CA GLY A 712 32.69 43.68 19.16
C GLY A 712 31.63 44.39 18.31
N GLY A 713 30.60 43.64 17.86
CA GLY A 713 29.45 44.22 17.16
C GLY A 713 28.37 44.81 18.07
N ASN A 714 28.39 44.54 19.38
CA ASN A 714 27.30 44.91 20.29
C ASN A 714 27.46 46.34 20.79
N VAL A 715 26.44 47.17 20.59
CA VAL A 715 26.38 48.58 20.98
C VAL A 715 25.31 48.77 22.06
N THR A 716 25.65 49.55 23.07
CA THR A 716 24.73 50.04 24.10
C THR A 716 24.78 51.57 24.12
N ALA A 717 23.62 52.22 24.05
CA ALA A 717 23.46 53.66 24.14
C ALA A 717 22.53 54.01 25.32
N THR A 718 23.02 54.75 26.31
CA THR A 718 22.28 55.10 27.53
C THR A 718 21.99 56.60 27.57
N ASN A 719 20.84 56.97 28.12
CA ASN A 719 20.38 58.35 28.20
C ASN A 719 21.37 59.28 28.93
N LEU A 720 21.35 60.55 28.55
CA LEU A 720 21.95 61.64 29.32
C LEU A 720 20.95 62.13 30.37
N THR A 721 21.42 62.96 31.31
CA THR A 721 20.62 63.48 32.43
C THR A 721 19.39 64.28 32.01
N TRP A 722 19.39 64.85 30.80
CA TRP A 722 18.33 65.73 30.28
C TRP A 722 17.32 65.05 29.34
N ASN A 723 17.57 63.82 28.88
CA ASN A 723 16.65 63.07 27.99
C ASN A 723 16.23 61.70 28.52
N GLY A 724 16.45 61.41 29.80
CA GLY A 724 16.09 60.12 30.41
C GLY A 724 14.59 59.80 30.48
N THR A 725 13.72 60.80 30.40
CA THR A 725 12.26 60.60 30.52
C THR A 725 11.58 60.63 29.15
N LEU A 726 10.91 59.54 28.78
CA LEU A 726 10.09 59.43 27.57
C LEU A 726 8.64 59.10 27.95
N ALA A 727 7.75 60.09 27.88
CA ALA A 727 6.31 59.88 28.02
C ALA A 727 5.75 58.98 26.88
N PRO A 728 4.55 58.41 27.02
CA PRO A 728 3.86 57.72 25.92
C PRO A 728 3.82 58.58 24.65
N ASN A 729 4.16 57.96 23.51
CA ASN A 729 4.35 58.59 22.19
C ASN A 729 5.45 59.66 22.07
N ALA A 730 6.22 59.93 23.13
CA ALA A 730 7.38 60.82 23.05
C ALA A 730 8.58 60.14 22.39
N SER A 731 9.43 60.93 21.74
CA SER A 731 10.63 60.46 21.06
C SER A 731 11.90 61.21 21.49
N THR A 732 13.05 60.55 21.41
CA THR A 732 14.37 61.18 21.54
C THR A 732 15.27 60.74 20.37
N GLY A 733 16.14 61.66 19.93
CA GLY A 733 17.10 61.43 18.86
C GLY A 733 18.52 61.33 19.40
N ILE A 734 19.27 60.34 18.93
CA ILE A 734 20.69 60.14 19.24
C ILE A 734 21.46 59.88 17.94
N GLY A 735 22.79 60.01 17.95
CA GLY A 735 23.58 59.73 16.76
C GLY A 735 25.08 59.66 17.03
N PHE A 736 25.81 59.19 16.02
CA PHE A 736 27.25 58.96 16.11
C PHE A 736 27.89 58.87 14.74
N ASN A 737 29.21 59.06 14.68
CA ASN A 737 30.01 58.67 13.53
C ASN A 737 30.57 57.27 13.75
N GLY A 738 30.88 56.57 12.67
CA GLY A 738 31.48 55.24 12.71
C GLY A 738 32.23 54.89 11.44
N THR A 739 32.91 53.74 11.49
CA THR A 739 33.63 53.14 10.37
C THR A 739 33.11 51.73 10.09
N PHE A 740 33.34 51.20 8.89
CA PHE A 740 32.94 49.83 8.52
C PHE A 740 33.91 49.21 7.51
N SER A 741 33.89 47.89 7.41
CA SER A 741 34.68 47.12 6.43
C SER A 741 33.76 46.44 5.42
N GLY A 742 33.81 46.88 4.16
CA GLY A 742 33.01 46.31 3.06
C GLY A 742 31.64 46.97 2.91
N SER A 743 30.66 46.60 3.75
CA SER A 743 29.28 47.10 3.65
C SER A 743 28.75 47.62 4.99
N ASN A 744 27.75 48.51 4.94
CA ASN A 744 27.14 49.12 6.12
C ASN A 744 25.63 48.82 6.23
N PRO A 745 25.22 47.56 6.48
CA PRO A 745 23.83 47.22 6.75
C PRO A 745 23.36 47.82 8.08
N ALA A 746 22.12 48.30 8.13
CA ALA A 746 21.48 48.72 9.37
C ALA A 746 21.32 47.53 10.36
N PRO A 747 21.31 47.76 11.68
CA PRO A 747 21.01 46.72 12.67
C PRO A 747 19.63 46.11 12.43
N SER A 748 19.53 44.78 12.48
CA SER A 748 18.28 44.05 12.23
C SER A 748 17.29 44.07 13.41
N SER A 749 17.75 44.41 14.60
CA SER A 749 16.93 44.52 15.81
C SER A 749 17.51 45.52 16.81
N PHE A 750 16.63 46.05 17.65
CA PHE A 750 16.95 46.96 18.76
C PHE A 750 16.15 46.54 19.98
N SER A 751 16.64 46.82 21.19
CA SER A 751 15.86 46.72 22.43
C SER A 751 16.04 47.94 23.31
N LEU A 752 14.97 48.38 23.96
CA LEU A 752 14.96 49.47 24.93
C LEU A 752 14.73 48.87 26.32
N ASN A 753 15.68 49.05 27.25
CA ASN A 753 15.67 48.46 28.59
C ASN A 753 15.43 46.94 28.59
N GLY A 754 15.89 46.24 27.54
CA GLY A 754 15.71 44.80 27.34
C GLY A 754 14.44 44.39 26.57
N SER A 755 13.49 45.30 26.32
CA SER A 755 12.30 45.04 25.50
C SER A 755 12.56 45.32 24.02
N THR A 756 12.34 44.33 23.14
CA THR A 756 12.54 44.47 21.68
C THR A 756 11.69 45.60 21.09
N CYS A 757 12.29 46.51 20.32
CA CYS A 757 11.59 47.57 19.62
C CYS A 757 11.12 47.13 18.23
N THR A 758 10.03 47.74 17.76
CA THR A 758 9.67 47.71 16.33
C THR A 758 10.63 48.60 15.53
N THR A 759 11.06 48.15 14.34
CA THR A 759 11.91 48.93 13.42
C THR A 759 11.08 49.54 12.28
N ALA A 760 11.46 50.73 11.83
CA ALA A 760 10.79 51.44 10.73
C ALA A 760 11.74 52.40 10.00
#